data_AF-A0A7H8Q343-F1
#
_entry.id   AF-A0A7H8Q343-F1
#
_cell.length_a   1.000
_cell.length_b   1.000
_cell.length_c   1.000
_cell.angle_alpha   90.00
_cell.angle_beta   90.00
_cell.angle_gamma   90.00
#
_symmetry.space_group_name_H-M   'P 1'
#
loop_
_entity.id
_entity.type
_entity.pdbx_description
1 polymer ?
#
loop_
_entity_poly.entity_id
_entity_poly.type
_entity_poly.pdbx_seq_one_letter_code
_entity_poly.pdbx_strand_id
1 'polypeptide(L)'
;MFAGLTFTDANAATKHHRLVWDSDGRDSAVIGFSPDGSSNNPYVSYGYTTDESGWSTAGVDATRTFDSSVVSHFVRLQNLTADAEIFYRVCDQDGCGDRFWFRTAPQNNDPFVVVAGGDTRTGHTTRRQGNQLLAKIRPLAVMHGGDFTDANSASQMRAFLDDWELTYSSDQIDGYNYQRIYPLIPTHGNHEDNNYFTLCQVFGVDFDGDGNCNPDDTYGAVQVSPLLRVYTLNSQFKNSGWSSYASAMNSWLQSDLAAYGSSAQWRFAQYHKPMFPHYSGKSENTILHSWWAQDFYDNAINLVVESDTHMTKLTEALIPDGNGFAATGNGGTVYVGEGSWGAPARSANDPKSWTIDLASIQQFKVIQVSGEEVVVRTAQFNTSASTLSRAERAADSLVLPGNINWWSANHVGEAMSLTRNASNRSVIGTNPGSSSSSSSGGSSGSGSGGQATALTASDDVFVTANFTSTNYDGSNEGLLADASDSAYGQMMTLVKFDLDDIASCSSFSNVTLELNITNYSNSSFGVYLAASDWQEESATWGNIGGSGMLGSQVASFTPSTTGLRQVALAGNVIESWLGGGNHGLVIASLGGSDGVDMTSKETGTAPVLTVDADCGGSSSSSSSSSSSGSSSGSGTSQQFVQAASDDVFVGSAQGASNFDGSSDGLLADGSDRQYGELYTLVKFDLTGIENCSSFTQAQLELNVTDRSGNTYGIYRATAGWQEESATWNSVGGSVILGSQLASFVPSSTGSHQIDLLASGIVETWLGNNTGLVIASQSGSNGVDMTSKETGQGPLLRLQGLCPSN
;
A
#
# COMPACT_ATOMS: atom_id res chain seq x y z
N MET A 1 23.09 46.87 -31.07
CA MET A 1 22.99 46.55 -29.63
C MET A 1 21.55 46.80 -29.23
N PHE A 2 20.67 45.81 -29.42
CA PHE A 2 19.30 45.87 -28.93
C PHE A 2 19.32 45.28 -27.53
N ALA A 3 19.20 46.13 -26.52
CA ALA A 3 18.96 45.71 -25.15
C ALA A 3 17.51 45.23 -25.07
N GLY A 4 17.31 43.91 -24.99
CA GLY A 4 16.02 43.35 -24.65
C GLY A 4 15.73 43.65 -23.19
N LEU A 5 14.73 44.50 -22.95
CA LEU A 5 14.11 44.62 -21.62
C LEU A 5 13.48 43.27 -21.29
N THR A 6 14.04 42.57 -20.32
CA THR A 6 13.34 41.51 -19.61
C THR A 6 12.27 42.17 -18.75
N PHE A 7 11.01 42.11 -19.18
CA PHE A 7 9.89 42.40 -18.30
C PHE A 7 9.87 41.31 -17.22
N THR A 8 10.19 41.68 -15.99
CA THR A 8 9.81 40.87 -14.83
C THR A 8 8.30 41.01 -14.71
N ASP A 9 7.56 39.95 -15.04
CA ASP A 9 6.12 39.91 -14.78
C ASP A 9 5.91 40.11 -13.28
N ALA A 10 5.14 41.15 -12.95
CA ALA A 10 4.80 41.46 -11.58
C ALA A 10 3.74 40.43 -11.10
N ASN A 11 4.06 39.73 -10.02
CA ASN A 11 3.34 38.54 -9.55
C ASN A 11 2.83 38.81 -8.13
N ALA A 12 1.57 38.46 -7.86
CA ALA A 12 0.97 38.65 -6.55
C ALA A 12 1.73 37.85 -5.48
N ALA A 13 1.93 38.45 -4.31
CA ALA A 13 2.64 37.81 -3.21
C ALA A 13 1.69 36.88 -2.44
N THR A 14 1.31 35.75 -3.03
CA THR A 14 0.37 34.77 -2.45
C THR A 14 0.88 33.34 -2.53
N LYS A 15 0.45 32.49 -1.59
CA LYS A 15 0.81 31.06 -1.50
C LYS A 15 -0.29 30.26 -0.80
N HIS A 16 -0.09 28.95 -0.63
CA HIS A 16 -0.97 28.04 0.11
C HIS A 16 -2.38 28.01 -0.48
N HIS A 17 -2.49 28.02 -1.80
CA HIS A 17 -3.79 28.03 -2.46
C HIS A 17 -4.57 26.75 -2.12
N ARG A 18 -5.87 26.85 -1.91
CA ARG A 18 -6.74 25.69 -1.66
C ARG A 18 -8.15 26.01 -2.07
N LEU A 19 -8.86 24.97 -2.48
CA LEU A 19 -10.24 25.06 -2.90
C LEU A 19 -11.07 24.22 -1.95
N VAL A 20 -12.24 24.71 -1.55
CA VAL A 20 -13.12 24.04 -0.60
C VAL A 20 -14.56 24.06 -1.11
N TRP A 21 -15.26 22.96 -0.86
CA TRP A 21 -16.71 22.87 -0.97
C TRP A 21 -17.32 22.68 0.41
N ASP A 22 -18.24 23.56 0.75
CA ASP A 22 -19.00 23.57 2.01
C ASP A 22 -20.52 23.66 1.79
N SER A 23 -20.98 23.68 0.54
CA SER A 23 -22.41 23.76 0.20
C SER A 23 -22.75 23.00 -1.09
N ASP A 24 -23.01 23.67 -2.22
CA ASP A 24 -23.31 23.00 -3.50
C ASP A 24 -22.12 23.08 -4.45
N GLY A 25 -21.47 21.94 -4.70
CA GLY A 25 -20.27 21.86 -5.52
C GLY A 25 -20.50 22.17 -7.00
N ARG A 26 -21.77 22.26 -7.43
CA ARG A 26 -22.15 22.60 -8.80
C ARG A 26 -22.07 24.09 -9.08
N ASP A 27 -22.32 24.94 -8.09
CA ASP A 27 -22.45 26.38 -8.30
C ASP A 27 -21.64 27.25 -7.33
N SER A 28 -20.90 26.64 -6.41
CA SER A 28 -20.12 27.36 -5.41
C SER A 28 -18.75 26.75 -5.15
N ALA A 29 -17.80 27.60 -4.76
CA ALA A 29 -16.50 27.19 -4.25
C ALA A 29 -15.86 28.28 -3.41
N VAL A 30 -15.07 27.89 -2.42
CA VAL A 30 -14.26 28.80 -1.60
C VAL A 30 -12.80 28.67 -1.99
N ILE A 31 -12.19 29.77 -2.41
CA ILE A 31 -10.76 29.87 -2.70
C ILE A 31 -10.06 30.45 -1.47
N GLY A 32 -9.22 29.63 -0.83
CA GLY A 32 -8.35 30.03 0.27
C GLY A 32 -6.92 30.27 -0.21
N PHE A 33 -6.26 31.29 0.31
CA PHE A 33 -4.83 31.56 0.08
C PHE A 33 -4.23 32.36 1.22
N SER A 34 -2.91 32.32 1.35
CA SER A 34 -2.12 33.04 2.36
C SER A 34 -1.26 34.12 1.69
N PRO A 35 -0.98 35.24 2.35
CA PRO A 35 -0.01 36.21 1.85
C PRO A 35 1.43 35.65 1.93
N ASP A 36 2.24 35.94 0.92
CA ASP A 36 3.68 35.64 0.86
C ASP A 36 4.52 36.93 0.95
N GLY A 37 4.34 37.65 2.04
CA GLY A 37 4.91 38.98 2.24
C GLY A 37 3.82 40.05 2.26
N SER A 38 4.02 41.16 1.53
CA SER A 38 3.04 42.24 1.44
C SER A 38 2.03 41.94 0.33
N SER A 39 0.79 41.60 0.70
CA SER A 39 -0.34 41.47 -0.23
C SER A 39 -1.49 42.31 0.30
N ASN A 40 -1.71 43.48 -0.29
CA ASN A 40 -2.69 44.48 0.10
C ASN A 40 -3.93 44.39 -0.80
N ASN A 41 -5.11 44.30 -0.18
CA ASN A 41 -6.40 44.19 -0.86
C ASN A 41 -6.44 43.09 -1.94
N PRO A 42 -6.03 41.85 -1.63
CA PRO A 42 -6.05 40.80 -2.63
C PRO A 42 -7.49 40.48 -3.07
N TYR A 43 -7.64 39.99 -4.30
CA TYR A 43 -8.91 39.58 -4.89
C TYR A 43 -8.68 38.42 -5.87
N VAL A 44 -9.74 37.70 -6.22
CA VAL A 44 -9.70 36.67 -7.25
C VAL A 44 -10.25 37.25 -8.55
N SER A 45 -9.50 37.09 -9.65
CA SER A 45 -9.99 37.29 -11.02
C SER A 45 -10.26 35.92 -11.64
N TYR A 46 -11.43 35.68 -12.23
CA TYR A 46 -11.83 34.36 -12.71
C TYR A 46 -12.76 34.40 -13.94
N GLY A 47 -12.74 33.33 -14.73
CA GLY A 47 -13.61 33.16 -15.89
C GLY A 47 -13.68 31.73 -16.42
N TYR A 48 -14.45 31.54 -17.50
CA TYR A 48 -14.73 30.23 -18.09
C TYR A 48 -13.85 29.89 -19.30
N THR A 49 -12.93 30.79 -19.65
CA THR A 49 -11.97 30.61 -20.74
C THR A 49 -10.62 31.16 -20.32
N THR A 50 -9.56 30.81 -21.05
CA THR A 50 -8.21 31.33 -20.84
C THR A 50 -8.04 32.81 -21.24
N ASP A 51 -9.03 33.42 -21.90
CA ASP A 51 -9.04 34.86 -22.19
C ASP A 51 -9.41 35.67 -20.93
N GLU A 52 -8.37 36.20 -20.28
CA GLU A 52 -8.48 36.99 -19.05
C GLU A 52 -9.23 38.33 -19.24
N SER A 53 -9.43 38.81 -20.48
CA SER A 53 -10.07 40.13 -20.72
C SER A 53 -11.55 40.17 -20.36
N GLY A 54 -12.21 39.01 -20.35
CA GLY A 54 -13.63 38.85 -19.99
C GLY A 54 -13.86 38.33 -18.57
N TRP A 55 -12.82 38.22 -17.74
CA TRP A 55 -12.92 37.67 -16.39
C TRP A 55 -13.67 38.61 -15.43
N SER A 56 -14.38 37.99 -14.50
CA SER A 56 -15.02 38.64 -13.36
C SER A 56 -14.04 38.74 -12.18
N THR A 57 -14.30 39.65 -11.24
CA THR A 57 -13.50 39.79 -10.01
C THR A 57 -14.36 39.58 -8.77
N ALA A 58 -13.80 38.91 -7.76
CA ALA A 58 -14.40 38.72 -6.44
C ALA A 58 -13.41 39.12 -5.34
N GLY A 59 -13.87 39.96 -4.40
CA GLY A 59 -13.06 40.40 -3.26
C GLY A 59 -13.02 39.36 -2.14
N VAL A 60 -12.13 39.55 -1.17
CA VAL A 60 -12.05 38.71 0.03
C VAL A 60 -13.29 38.87 0.91
N ASP A 61 -13.98 37.75 1.15
CA ASP A 61 -15.14 37.67 2.05
C ASP A 61 -14.70 37.60 3.51
N ALA A 62 -13.67 36.81 3.79
CA ALA A 62 -13.16 36.62 5.13
C ALA A 62 -11.63 36.58 5.17
N THR A 63 -11.06 37.19 6.20
CA THR A 63 -9.66 37.00 6.58
C THR A 63 -9.64 36.38 7.97
N ARG A 64 -8.96 35.24 8.10
CA ARG A 64 -8.83 34.52 9.38
C ARG A 64 -7.35 34.33 9.71
N THR A 65 -7.06 34.33 11.01
CA THR A 65 -5.72 34.06 11.53
C THR A 65 -5.78 32.82 12.39
N PHE A 66 -5.19 31.74 11.91
CA PHE A 66 -5.06 30.50 12.64
C PHE A 66 -3.80 30.54 13.53
N ASP A 67 -3.95 30.10 14.79
CA ASP A 67 -2.90 30.05 15.81
C ASP A 67 -2.02 31.33 15.84
N SER A 68 -2.70 32.49 15.80
CA SER A 68 -2.11 33.83 15.82
C SER A 68 -1.07 34.15 14.73
N SER A 69 -0.86 33.27 13.74
CA SER A 69 0.25 33.41 12.79
C SER A 69 -0.07 33.03 11.34
N VAL A 70 -0.92 32.04 11.08
CA VAL A 70 -1.26 31.64 9.71
C VAL A 70 -2.45 32.47 9.25
N VAL A 71 -2.17 33.52 8.50
CA VAL A 71 -3.20 34.39 7.91
C VAL A 71 -3.70 33.77 6.62
N SER A 72 -5.02 33.66 6.49
CA SER A 72 -5.70 33.15 5.31
C SER A 72 -6.80 34.10 4.86
N HIS A 73 -6.84 34.35 3.56
CA HIS A 73 -7.91 35.05 2.88
C HIS A 73 -8.80 34.05 2.17
N PHE A 74 -10.11 34.25 2.25
CA PHE A 74 -11.11 33.39 1.63
C PHE A 74 -12.00 34.22 0.70
N VAL A 75 -12.16 33.75 -0.52
CA VAL A 75 -13.05 34.31 -1.54
C VAL A 75 -14.06 33.23 -1.93
N ARG A 76 -15.35 33.51 -1.73
CA ARG A 76 -16.46 32.62 -2.03
C ARG A 76 -17.06 33.00 -3.39
N LEU A 77 -16.93 32.09 -4.34
CA LEU A 77 -17.60 32.19 -5.62
C LEU A 77 -18.96 31.50 -5.54
N GLN A 78 -20.01 32.14 -6.04
CA GLN A 78 -21.39 31.64 -6.04
C GLN A 78 -22.02 31.83 -7.42
N ASN A 79 -23.11 31.11 -7.67
CA ASN A 79 -23.82 31.13 -8.96
C ASN A 79 -22.90 30.77 -10.14
N LEU A 80 -21.90 29.91 -9.89
CA LEU A 80 -21.06 29.35 -10.93
C LEU A 80 -21.89 28.44 -11.84
N THR A 81 -21.45 28.32 -13.09
CA THR A 81 -22.06 27.34 -14.00
C THR A 81 -21.59 25.95 -13.59
N ALA A 82 -22.53 25.01 -13.46
CA ALA A 82 -22.25 23.60 -13.19
C ALA A 82 -21.51 22.94 -14.36
N ASP A 83 -20.76 21.88 -14.04
CA ASP A 83 -19.91 21.12 -14.98
C ASP A 83 -18.96 21.98 -15.84
N ALA A 84 -18.43 23.06 -15.27
CA ALA A 84 -17.62 24.03 -15.98
C ALA A 84 -16.19 24.09 -15.43
N GLU A 85 -15.22 24.30 -16.32
CA GLU A 85 -13.87 24.69 -15.91
C GLU A 85 -13.86 26.17 -15.55
N ILE A 86 -13.36 26.48 -14.36
CA ILE A 86 -13.20 27.84 -13.83
C ILE A 86 -11.70 28.13 -13.76
N PHE A 87 -11.23 29.05 -14.61
CA PHE A 87 -9.87 29.54 -14.59
C PHE A 87 -9.80 30.76 -13.67
N TYR A 88 -8.77 30.87 -12.85
CA TYR A 88 -8.62 31.99 -11.94
C TYR A 88 -7.16 32.33 -11.64
N ARG A 89 -6.97 33.55 -11.14
CA ARG A 89 -5.72 34.07 -10.57
C ARG A 89 -6.05 34.86 -9.31
N VAL A 90 -5.16 34.82 -8.32
CA VAL A 90 -5.24 35.74 -7.19
C VAL A 90 -4.41 36.98 -7.53
N CYS A 91 -4.96 38.16 -7.35
CA CYS A 91 -4.31 39.42 -7.68
C CYS A 91 -4.24 40.33 -6.46
N ASP A 92 -3.21 41.17 -6.38
CA ASP A 92 -2.99 42.16 -5.33
C ASP A 92 -2.48 43.49 -5.93
N GLN A 93 -1.83 44.33 -5.12
CA GLN A 93 -1.27 45.60 -5.57
C GLN A 93 -0.15 45.45 -6.62
N ASP A 94 0.55 44.32 -6.64
CA ASP A 94 1.73 44.08 -7.47
C ASP A 94 1.36 43.34 -8.76
N GLY A 95 0.16 42.78 -8.89
CA GLY A 95 -0.32 42.18 -10.13
C GLY A 95 -1.16 40.95 -9.88
N CYS A 96 -1.15 40.01 -10.82
CA CYS A 96 -1.85 38.74 -10.68
C CYS A 96 -0.84 37.59 -10.56
N GLY A 97 -1.19 36.64 -9.71
CA GLY A 97 -0.39 35.49 -9.35
C GLY A 97 -0.34 34.40 -10.42
N ASP A 98 0.05 33.22 -9.97
CA ASP A 98 -0.01 31.99 -10.75
C ASP A 98 -1.43 31.70 -11.25
N ARG A 99 -1.48 30.89 -12.32
CA ARG A 99 -2.71 30.52 -13.01
C ARG A 99 -3.23 29.21 -12.49
N PHE A 100 -4.45 29.24 -11.98
CA PHE A 100 -5.12 28.08 -11.43
C PHE A 100 -6.40 27.78 -12.19
N TRP A 101 -6.88 26.55 -12.05
CA TRP A 101 -8.24 26.21 -12.47
C TRP A 101 -8.82 25.07 -11.64
N PHE A 102 -10.14 25.00 -11.61
CA PHE A 102 -10.89 23.87 -11.05
C PHE A 102 -12.12 23.57 -11.90
N ARG A 103 -12.84 22.49 -11.60
CA ARG A 103 -14.10 22.14 -12.27
C ARG A 103 -15.23 22.12 -11.25
N THR A 104 -16.33 22.80 -11.52
CA THR A 104 -17.57 22.63 -10.75
C THR A 104 -18.17 21.25 -11.00
N ALA A 105 -18.92 20.74 -10.05
CA ALA A 105 -19.48 19.41 -10.15
C ALA A 105 -20.58 19.30 -11.22
N PRO A 106 -20.87 18.08 -11.72
CA PRO A 106 -21.90 17.88 -12.74
C PRO A 106 -23.30 18.30 -12.29
N GLN A 107 -24.08 18.89 -13.21
CA GLN A 107 -25.49 19.20 -12.97
C GLN A 107 -26.38 17.94 -12.96
N ASN A 108 -25.92 16.85 -13.57
CA ASN A 108 -26.67 15.61 -13.79
C ASN A 108 -26.03 14.42 -13.04
N ASN A 109 -26.44 13.21 -13.38
CA ASN A 109 -25.87 11.96 -12.84
C ASN A 109 -24.59 11.52 -13.57
N ASP A 110 -23.84 12.45 -14.16
CA ASP A 110 -22.59 12.12 -14.86
C ASP A 110 -21.57 11.57 -13.86
N PRO A 111 -20.83 10.50 -14.21
CA PRO A 111 -19.95 9.83 -13.28
C PRO A 111 -18.66 10.61 -13.04
N PHE A 112 -18.03 10.39 -11.88
CA PHE A 112 -16.75 11.03 -11.52
C PHE A 112 -15.99 10.22 -10.48
N VAL A 113 -14.73 10.58 -10.27
CA VAL A 113 -13.86 10.01 -9.21
C VAL A 113 -13.77 10.97 -8.03
N VAL A 114 -13.88 10.48 -6.80
CA VAL A 114 -13.49 11.20 -5.57
C VAL A 114 -12.38 10.44 -4.85
N VAL A 115 -11.56 11.17 -4.08
CA VAL A 115 -10.56 10.58 -3.17
C VAL A 115 -11.01 10.82 -1.74
N ALA A 116 -10.86 9.83 -0.86
CA ALA A 116 -11.24 9.95 0.55
C ALA A 116 -10.20 9.32 1.49
N GLY A 117 -9.78 10.03 2.53
CA GLY A 117 -8.80 9.56 3.52
C GLY A 117 -8.50 10.62 4.58
N GLY A 118 -7.63 10.36 5.54
CA GLY A 118 -7.33 11.31 6.62
C GLY A 118 -6.04 10.96 7.35
N ASP A 119 -5.78 11.68 8.45
CA ASP A 119 -4.60 11.49 9.30
C ASP A 119 -3.30 11.76 8.54
N THR A 120 -3.12 12.97 8.00
CA THR A 120 -1.89 13.35 7.27
C THR A 120 -0.71 13.69 8.18
N ARG A 121 -0.95 13.84 9.48
CA ARG A 121 -0.06 14.27 10.58
C ARG A 121 1.46 14.27 10.31
N THR A 122 2.21 13.29 10.84
CA THR A 122 3.67 13.37 11.06
C THR A 122 4.53 12.68 10.00
N GLY A 123 4.02 11.72 9.24
CA GLY A 123 4.76 11.07 8.15
C GLY A 123 4.78 11.94 6.90
N HIS A 124 5.60 12.99 6.93
CA HIS A 124 5.73 13.94 5.83
C HIS A 124 6.05 13.26 4.50
N THR A 125 6.89 12.22 4.49
CA THR A 125 7.23 11.49 3.26
C THR A 125 6.00 10.81 2.64
N THR A 126 5.23 10.07 3.42
CA THR A 126 4.06 9.33 2.95
C THR A 126 2.90 10.27 2.62
N ARG A 127 2.72 11.33 3.41
CA ARG A 127 1.81 12.44 3.10
C ARG A 127 2.10 13.02 1.71
N ARG A 128 3.35 13.40 1.43
CA ARG A 128 3.75 13.95 0.13
C ARG A 128 3.53 12.97 -1.02
N GLN A 129 3.82 11.68 -0.82
CA GLN A 129 3.54 10.63 -1.80
C GLN A 129 2.04 10.51 -2.11
N GLY A 130 1.19 10.52 -1.08
CA GLY A 130 -0.26 10.53 -1.25
C GLY A 130 -0.73 11.79 -2.00
N ASN A 131 -0.23 12.98 -1.64
CA ASN A 131 -0.59 14.22 -2.33
C ASN A 131 -0.21 14.19 -3.82
N GLN A 132 1.00 13.70 -4.13
CA GLN A 132 1.46 13.51 -5.50
C GLN A 132 0.61 12.47 -6.26
N LEU A 133 0.18 11.40 -5.59
CA LEU A 133 -0.72 10.42 -6.20
C LEU A 133 -2.10 11.02 -6.51
N LEU A 134 -2.62 11.87 -5.63
CA LEU A 134 -3.86 12.62 -5.87
C LEU A 134 -3.74 13.51 -7.12
N ALA A 135 -2.64 14.24 -7.26
CA ALA A 135 -2.35 15.03 -8.45
C ALA A 135 -2.31 14.19 -9.73
N LYS A 136 -1.87 12.93 -9.65
CA LYS A 136 -1.87 11.98 -10.77
C LYS A 136 -3.27 11.46 -11.10
N ILE A 137 -4.09 11.20 -10.09
CA ILE A 137 -5.48 10.66 -10.22
C ILE A 137 -6.43 11.71 -10.78
N ARG A 138 -6.24 12.98 -10.44
CA ARG A 138 -7.09 14.08 -10.90
C ARG A 138 -8.59 13.94 -10.56
N PRO A 139 -8.95 13.71 -9.27
CA PRO A 139 -10.35 13.50 -8.87
C PRO A 139 -11.23 14.75 -9.10
N LEU A 140 -12.54 14.64 -8.89
CA LEU A 140 -13.45 15.78 -8.84
C LEU A 140 -13.32 16.52 -7.50
N ALA A 141 -13.22 15.78 -6.39
CA ALA A 141 -13.12 16.33 -5.03
C ALA A 141 -12.39 15.37 -4.08
N VAL A 142 -12.02 15.90 -2.91
CA VAL A 142 -11.26 15.21 -1.87
C VAL A 142 -12.01 15.28 -0.54
N MET A 143 -12.39 14.14 0.01
CA MET A 143 -12.95 14.00 1.35
C MET A 143 -11.79 13.77 2.34
N HIS A 144 -11.46 14.76 3.17
CA HIS A 144 -10.36 14.65 4.12
C HIS A 144 -10.87 14.47 5.55
N GLY A 145 -10.67 13.28 6.11
CA GLY A 145 -11.23 12.84 7.39
C GLY A 145 -10.52 13.36 8.65
N GLY A 146 -9.98 14.58 8.62
CA GLY A 146 -9.36 15.25 9.79
C GLY A 146 -7.93 14.81 10.14
N ASP A 147 -7.41 15.33 11.25
CA ASP A 147 -6.02 15.14 11.71
C ASP A 147 -5.00 15.61 10.67
N PHE A 148 -5.08 16.89 10.33
CA PHE A 148 -4.23 17.50 9.30
C PHE A 148 -2.77 17.57 9.75
N THR A 149 -2.57 17.87 11.04
CA THR A 149 -1.28 18.05 11.70
C THR A 149 -1.27 17.36 13.06
N ASP A 150 -0.12 17.31 13.73
CA ASP A 150 0.01 16.60 15.00
C ASP A 150 -0.34 17.45 16.23
N ALA A 151 0.01 18.72 16.23
CA ALA A 151 -0.19 19.63 17.35
C ALA A 151 -1.18 20.74 17.03
N ASN A 152 -1.69 20.80 15.79
CA ASN A 152 -2.55 21.87 15.29
C ASN A 152 -1.97 23.26 15.58
N SER A 153 -0.67 23.39 15.32
CA SER A 153 0.09 24.62 15.52
C SER A 153 0.36 25.32 14.21
N ALA A 154 0.61 26.62 14.25
CA ALA A 154 0.89 27.44 13.08
C ALA A 154 2.07 26.91 12.23
N SER A 155 3.12 26.38 12.87
CA SER A 155 4.28 25.83 12.16
C SER A 155 3.95 24.58 11.38
N GLN A 156 3.24 23.64 12.00
CA GLN A 156 2.85 22.41 11.34
C GLN A 156 1.78 22.65 10.28
N MET A 157 0.86 23.60 10.53
CA MET A 157 -0.17 23.96 9.55
C MET A 157 0.45 24.60 8.31
N ARG A 158 1.47 25.46 8.45
CA ARG A 158 2.26 25.95 7.31
C ARG A 158 2.89 24.81 6.52
N ALA A 159 3.57 23.88 7.21
CA ALA A 159 4.18 22.73 6.54
C ALA A 159 3.16 21.78 5.90
N PHE A 160 1.96 21.66 6.46
CA PHE A 160 0.85 20.93 5.84
C PHE A 160 0.39 21.64 4.57
N LEU A 161 0.19 22.96 4.62
CA LEU A 161 -0.22 23.75 3.45
C LEU A 161 0.85 23.73 2.35
N ASP A 162 2.14 23.78 2.69
CA ASP A 162 3.25 23.61 1.75
C ASP A 162 3.18 22.25 1.04
N ASP A 163 3.00 21.17 1.81
CA ASP A 163 2.87 19.83 1.23
C ASP A 163 1.55 19.64 0.46
N TRP A 164 0.49 20.37 0.82
CA TRP A 164 -0.81 20.30 0.16
C TRP A 164 -0.75 20.81 -1.29
N GLU A 165 0.16 21.73 -1.62
CA GLU A 165 0.38 22.20 -2.99
C GLU A 165 0.84 21.06 -3.92
N LEU A 166 1.39 19.97 -3.38
CA LEU A 166 1.74 18.77 -4.16
C LEU A 166 0.51 18.01 -4.68
N THR A 167 -0.70 18.37 -4.24
CA THR A 167 -1.96 17.84 -4.79
C THR A 167 -2.30 18.43 -6.16
N TYR A 168 -1.65 19.51 -6.59
CA TYR A 168 -1.97 20.18 -7.83
C TYR A 168 -1.49 19.40 -9.05
N SER A 169 -2.30 19.40 -10.11
CA SER A 169 -1.87 18.87 -11.41
C SER A 169 -1.43 20.00 -12.31
N SER A 170 -0.31 19.83 -13.01
CA SER A 170 0.16 20.82 -13.99
C SER A 170 -0.45 20.55 -15.37
N ASP A 171 -0.95 21.59 -16.02
CA ASP A 171 -1.52 21.54 -17.36
C ASP A 171 -0.98 22.69 -18.23
N GLN A 172 -0.83 22.43 -19.53
CA GLN A 172 -0.60 23.48 -20.53
C GLN A 172 -1.89 23.73 -21.29
N ILE A 173 -2.47 24.91 -21.15
CA ILE A 173 -3.79 25.27 -21.72
C ILE A 173 -3.63 26.58 -22.49
N ASP A 174 -3.91 26.54 -23.80
CA ASP A 174 -3.81 27.68 -24.72
C ASP A 174 -2.47 28.44 -24.66
N GLY A 175 -1.38 27.69 -24.41
CA GLY A 175 -0.02 28.24 -24.34
C GLY A 175 0.41 28.73 -22.95
N TYR A 176 -0.46 28.67 -21.95
CA TYR A 176 -0.17 29.04 -20.56
C TYR A 176 -0.01 27.80 -19.67
N ASN A 177 0.84 27.93 -18.64
CA ASN A 177 0.94 26.94 -17.57
C ASN A 177 -0.18 27.21 -16.55
N TYR A 178 -0.96 26.18 -16.25
CA TYR A 178 -2.03 26.20 -15.28
C TYR A 178 -1.82 25.09 -14.24
N GLN A 179 -2.21 25.35 -13.00
CA GLN A 179 -2.34 24.34 -11.95
C GLN A 179 -3.81 24.01 -11.72
N ARG A 180 -4.19 22.75 -11.90
CA ARG A 180 -5.50 22.25 -11.46
C ARG A 180 -5.48 22.06 -9.95
N ILE A 181 -6.42 22.69 -9.26
CA ILE A 181 -6.66 22.52 -7.82
C ILE A 181 -7.97 21.76 -7.58
N TYR A 182 -8.04 21.04 -6.47
CA TYR A 182 -9.13 20.13 -6.14
C TYR A 182 -9.90 20.62 -4.92
N PRO A 183 -11.26 20.66 -4.98
CA PRO A 183 -12.08 20.97 -3.82
C PRO A 183 -11.87 19.96 -2.70
N LEU A 184 -11.59 20.47 -1.51
CA LEU A 184 -11.52 19.73 -0.25
C LEU A 184 -12.88 19.81 0.46
N ILE A 185 -13.31 18.70 1.04
CA ILE A 185 -14.40 18.61 2.02
C ILE A 185 -13.75 18.15 3.34
N PRO A 186 -13.34 19.08 4.22
CA PRO A 186 -12.54 18.77 5.39
C PRO A 186 -13.38 18.34 6.60
N THR A 187 -12.86 17.44 7.42
CA THR A 187 -13.45 16.96 8.68
C THR A 187 -12.58 17.38 9.87
N HIS A 188 -13.18 17.53 11.06
CA HIS A 188 -12.46 17.83 12.30
C HIS A 188 -11.98 16.54 13.02
N GLY A 189 -10.67 16.43 13.27
CA GLY A 189 -10.05 15.31 14.00
C GLY A 189 -9.68 15.63 15.44
N ASN A 190 -9.23 14.65 16.22
CA ASN A 190 -8.90 14.91 17.63
C ASN A 190 -7.59 15.69 17.80
N HIS A 191 -6.72 15.72 16.80
CA HIS A 191 -5.55 16.59 16.86
C HIS A 191 -5.93 18.07 16.67
N GLU A 192 -7.16 18.36 16.23
CA GLU A 192 -7.71 19.72 16.18
C GLU A 192 -8.52 20.14 17.43
N ASP A 193 -8.67 19.26 18.44
CA ASP A 193 -9.54 19.47 19.63
C ASP A 193 -9.18 20.70 20.47
N ASN A 194 -7.94 21.19 20.38
CA ASN A 194 -7.53 22.43 21.05
C ASN A 194 -8.14 23.68 20.40
N ASN A 195 -8.70 23.57 19.19
CA ASN A 195 -9.27 24.66 18.41
C ASN A 195 -10.37 24.16 17.45
N TYR A 196 -11.62 24.15 17.92
CA TYR A 196 -12.80 23.78 17.12
C TYR A 196 -13.11 24.74 15.95
N PHE A 197 -12.37 25.85 15.85
CA PHE A 197 -12.46 26.81 14.74
C PHE A 197 -11.50 26.48 13.60
N THR A 198 -10.70 25.42 13.71
CA THR A 198 -9.64 25.09 12.74
C THR A 198 -10.16 25.04 11.31
N LEU A 199 -11.34 24.44 11.06
CA LEU A 199 -11.86 24.30 9.70
C LEU A 199 -12.20 25.64 9.06
N CYS A 200 -12.93 26.52 9.74
CA CYS A 200 -13.25 27.85 9.22
C CYS A 200 -12.03 28.80 9.20
N GLN A 201 -11.06 28.64 10.11
CA GLN A 201 -9.85 29.47 10.15
C GLN A 201 -8.83 29.10 9.07
N VAL A 202 -8.68 27.80 8.78
CA VAL A 202 -7.69 27.29 7.82
C VAL A 202 -8.31 27.04 6.46
N PHE A 203 -9.53 26.53 6.36
CA PHE A 203 -10.12 26.14 5.09
C PHE A 203 -11.25 27.07 4.63
N GLY A 204 -11.74 27.96 5.50
CA GLY A 204 -12.79 28.91 5.13
C GLY A 204 -14.17 28.27 4.99
N VAL A 205 -14.33 27.09 5.58
CA VAL A 205 -15.62 26.37 5.67
C VAL A 205 -16.62 27.21 6.43
N ASP A 206 -17.84 27.24 5.90
CA ASP A 206 -19.03 27.89 6.46
C ASP A 206 -20.24 27.02 6.08
N PHE A 207 -20.41 25.88 6.77
CA PHE A 207 -21.37 24.85 6.37
C PHE A 207 -22.84 25.30 6.56
N ASP A 208 -23.10 26.16 7.55
CA ASP A 208 -24.44 26.70 7.80
C ASP A 208 -24.68 28.03 7.06
N GLY A 209 -23.65 28.63 6.46
CA GLY A 209 -23.73 29.77 5.56
C GLY A 209 -24.02 31.09 6.29
N ASP A 210 -23.65 31.19 7.57
CA ASP A 210 -23.93 32.34 8.41
C ASP A 210 -22.80 33.39 8.42
N GLY A 211 -21.64 33.04 7.85
CA GLY A 211 -20.44 33.89 7.74
C GLY A 211 -19.63 34.01 9.04
N ASN A 212 -20.08 33.40 10.13
CA ASN A 212 -19.32 33.27 11.35
C ASN A 212 -18.27 32.17 11.19
N CYS A 213 -17.32 32.13 12.12
CA CYS A 213 -16.34 31.05 12.18
C CYS A 213 -16.44 30.49 13.58
N ASN A 214 -17.02 29.31 13.71
CA ASN A 214 -17.40 28.71 14.98
C ASN A 214 -17.51 27.17 14.88
N PRO A 215 -17.72 26.44 15.99
CA PRO A 215 -17.79 24.98 15.97
C PRO A 215 -18.92 24.38 15.12
N ASP A 216 -19.97 25.14 14.77
CA ASP A 216 -21.00 24.70 13.83
C ASP A 216 -20.44 24.48 12.41
N ASP A 217 -19.30 25.09 12.07
CA ASP A 217 -18.55 24.86 10.80
C ASP A 217 -17.80 23.52 10.76
N THR A 218 -17.97 22.65 11.77
CA THR A 218 -17.34 21.33 11.82
C THR A 218 -18.23 20.20 11.33
N TYR A 219 -19.50 20.50 11.01
CA TYR A 219 -20.43 19.55 10.43
C TYR A 219 -21.31 20.21 9.38
N GLY A 220 -21.73 19.44 8.38
CA GLY A 220 -22.49 19.97 7.26
C GLY A 220 -22.63 18.96 6.14
N ALA A 221 -23.32 19.35 5.07
CA ALA A 221 -23.54 18.50 3.92
C ALA A 221 -23.21 19.22 2.62
N VAL A 222 -22.43 18.56 1.76
CA VAL A 222 -22.09 19.04 0.41
C VAL A 222 -22.94 18.31 -0.61
N GLN A 223 -23.71 19.05 -1.39
CA GLN A 223 -24.33 18.52 -2.61
C GLN A 223 -23.25 18.49 -3.70
N VAL A 224 -22.67 17.33 -4.00
CA VAL A 224 -21.70 17.23 -5.09
C VAL A 224 -22.45 17.27 -6.41
N SER A 225 -23.44 16.41 -6.62
CA SER A 225 -24.31 16.44 -7.79
C SER A 225 -25.59 15.66 -7.48
N PRO A 226 -26.60 15.56 -8.38
CA PRO A 226 -27.70 14.61 -8.18
C PRO A 226 -27.23 13.15 -8.00
N LEU A 227 -25.98 12.84 -8.33
CA LEU A 227 -25.39 11.53 -8.09
C LEU A 227 -24.96 11.32 -6.64
N LEU A 228 -24.37 12.32 -5.99
CA LEU A 228 -23.75 12.19 -4.67
C LEU A 228 -24.02 13.40 -3.75
N ARG A 229 -24.39 13.10 -2.51
CA ARG A 229 -24.37 14.03 -1.37
C ARG A 229 -23.43 13.50 -0.29
N VAL A 230 -22.58 14.36 0.26
CA VAL A 230 -21.58 14.00 1.28
C VAL A 230 -21.93 14.68 2.60
N TYR A 231 -22.01 13.91 3.68
CA TYR A 231 -22.24 14.38 5.04
C TYR A 231 -20.93 14.38 5.83
N THR A 232 -20.54 15.51 6.41
CA THR A 232 -19.38 15.64 7.29
C THR A 232 -19.87 15.84 8.72
N LEU A 233 -19.40 15.02 9.66
CA LEU A 233 -19.80 15.08 11.06
C LEU A 233 -18.59 15.22 11.98
N ASN A 234 -18.79 15.87 13.13
CA ASN A 234 -17.74 16.04 14.13
C ASN A 234 -17.87 15.00 15.26
N SER A 235 -17.07 13.93 15.16
CA SER A 235 -17.00 12.89 16.20
C SER A 235 -16.38 13.37 17.51
N GLN A 236 -15.69 14.52 17.52
CA GLN A 236 -15.00 15.02 18.71
C GLN A 236 -15.91 15.74 19.70
N PHE A 237 -17.16 16.04 19.33
CA PHE A 237 -18.13 16.51 20.34
C PHE A 237 -18.43 15.45 21.41
N LYS A 238 -18.12 14.17 21.14
CA LYS A 238 -18.21 13.09 22.13
C LYS A 238 -17.26 13.35 23.30
N ASN A 239 -17.84 13.44 24.51
CA ASN A 239 -17.12 13.54 25.77
C ASN A 239 -16.19 14.77 25.90
N SER A 240 -16.38 15.82 25.11
CA SER A 240 -15.49 17.01 25.07
C SER A 240 -16.05 18.25 25.79
N GLY A 241 -17.22 18.15 26.41
CA GLY A 241 -17.92 19.29 27.02
C GLY A 241 -18.77 20.11 26.04
N TRP A 242 -18.74 19.77 24.74
CA TRP A 242 -19.50 20.41 23.66
C TRP A 242 -20.85 19.72 23.37
N SER A 243 -21.53 19.22 24.41
CA SER A 243 -22.75 18.41 24.24
C SER A 243 -23.92 19.16 23.60
N SER A 244 -23.99 20.49 23.73
CA SER A 244 -24.97 21.31 23.01
C SER A 244 -24.76 21.27 21.50
N TYR A 245 -23.50 21.32 21.05
CA TYR A 245 -23.16 21.23 19.63
C TYR A 245 -23.35 19.80 19.10
N ALA A 246 -23.04 18.77 19.91
CA ALA A 246 -23.40 17.39 19.56
C ALA A 246 -24.91 17.24 19.31
N SER A 247 -25.73 17.84 20.20
CA SER A 247 -27.19 17.78 20.11
C SER A 247 -27.71 18.54 18.89
N ALA A 248 -27.13 19.71 18.60
CA ALA A 248 -27.44 20.52 17.43
C ALA A 248 -27.10 19.78 16.14
N MET A 249 -25.88 19.25 16.01
CA MET A 249 -25.43 18.44 14.88
C MET A 249 -26.33 17.23 14.65
N ASN A 250 -26.66 16.46 15.69
CA ASN A 250 -27.51 15.27 15.52
C ASN A 250 -28.93 15.65 15.09
N SER A 251 -29.49 16.74 15.64
CA SER A 251 -30.81 17.25 15.23
C SER A 251 -30.80 17.78 13.79
N TRP A 252 -29.72 18.46 13.41
CA TRP A 252 -29.47 18.94 12.06
C TRP A 252 -29.37 17.77 11.07
N LEU A 253 -28.58 16.73 11.39
CA LEU A 253 -28.39 15.57 10.52
C LEU A 253 -29.72 14.89 10.18
N GLN A 254 -30.56 14.64 11.19
CA GLN A 254 -31.90 14.07 10.98
C GLN A 254 -32.78 14.96 10.10
N SER A 255 -32.72 16.28 10.32
CA SER A 255 -33.50 17.25 9.55
C SER A 255 -33.01 17.34 8.09
N ASP A 256 -31.70 17.35 7.85
CA ASP A 256 -31.11 17.41 6.51
C ASP A 256 -31.34 16.11 5.74
N LEU A 257 -31.14 14.94 6.36
CA LEU A 257 -31.44 13.65 5.72
C LEU A 257 -32.90 13.56 5.30
N ALA A 258 -33.82 13.99 6.16
CA ALA A 258 -35.25 14.00 5.84
C ALA A 258 -35.60 14.98 4.69
N ALA A 259 -35.00 16.18 4.69
CA ALA A 259 -35.30 17.21 3.72
C ALA A 259 -34.60 17.01 2.36
N TYR A 260 -33.34 16.63 2.40
CA TYR A 260 -32.43 16.66 1.26
C TYR A 260 -31.74 15.33 0.99
N GLY A 261 -31.84 14.32 1.87
CA GLY A 261 -31.23 13.02 1.61
C GLY A 261 -31.63 12.48 0.23
N SER A 262 -32.90 12.59 -0.16
CA SER A 262 -33.40 12.12 -1.47
C SER A 262 -32.96 12.94 -2.70
N SER A 263 -32.23 14.06 -2.52
CA SER A 263 -31.73 14.89 -3.63
C SER A 263 -30.60 14.22 -4.41
N ALA A 264 -29.95 13.22 -3.82
CA ALA A 264 -28.87 12.45 -4.43
C ALA A 264 -29.19 10.95 -4.49
N GLN A 265 -28.65 10.27 -5.49
CA GLN A 265 -28.77 8.82 -5.57
C GLN A 265 -27.89 8.12 -4.51
N TRP A 266 -26.65 8.58 -4.35
CA TRP A 266 -25.70 8.10 -3.35
C TRP A 266 -25.55 9.10 -2.21
N ARG A 267 -25.42 8.58 -0.98
CA ARG A 267 -25.10 9.39 0.20
C ARG A 267 -23.86 8.83 0.88
N PHE A 268 -22.82 9.64 1.01
CA PHE A 268 -21.64 9.28 1.77
C PHE A 268 -21.61 10.03 3.09
N ALA A 269 -21.00 9.46 4.11
CA ALA A 269 -20.63 10.19 5.32
C ALA A 269 -19.12 10.09 5.59
N GLN A 270 -18.57 11.12 6.24
CA GLN A 270 -17.24 11.10 6.83
C GLN A 270 -17.27 11.69 8.24
N TYR A 271 -16.49 11.09 9.13
CA TYR A 271 -16.19 11.60 10.46
C TYR A 271 -14.88 10.97 10.93
N HIS A 272 -14.25 11.59 11.92
CA HIS A 272 -12.88 11.22 12.26
C HIS A 272 -12.78 9.89 13.03
N LYS A 273 -13.37 9.79 14.23
CA LYS A 273 -13.26 8.61 15.11
C LYS A 273 -14.20 7.49 14.67
N PRO A 274 -13.70 6.28 14.34
CA PRO A 274 -14.54 5.15 13.99
C PRO A 274 -15.51 4.78 15.12
N MET A 275 -16.71 4.32 14.76
CA MET A 275 -17.63 3.74 15.75
C MET A 275 -17.01 2.50 16.41
N PHE A 276 -16.37 1.66 15.60
CA PHE A 276 -15.64 0.47 16.03
C PHE A 276 -14.25 0.41 15.36
N PRO A 277 -13.19 0.91 16.04
CA PRO A 277 -11.82 0.87 15.55
C PRO A 277 -11.28 -0.56 15.33
N HIS A 278 -10.39 -0.75 14.37
CA HIS A 278 -9.77 -2.05 14.03
C HIS A 278 -8.34 -2.23 14.57
N TYR A 279 -8.02 -1.50 15.64
CA TYR A 279 -6.79 -1.61 16.40
C TYR A 279 -7.12 -1.74 17.89
N SER A 280 -6.61 -2.79 18.52
CA SER A 280 -6.93 -3.14 19.91
C SER A 280 -6.49 -2.08 20.94
N GLY A 281 -5.60 -1.16 20.55
CA GLY A 281 -5.21 -0.01 21.39
C GLY A 281 -6.21 1.16 21.39
N LYS A 282 -7.30 1.08 20.61
CA LYS A 282 -8.39 2.08 20.59
C LYS A 282 -9.67 1.48 21.15
N SER A 283 -10.39 2.24 21.96
CA SER A 283 -11.67 1.80 22.53
C SER A 283 -12.83 2.03 21.57
N GLU A 284 -13.82 1.14 21.64
CA GLU A 284 -15.09 1.27 20.92
C GLU A 284 -15.81 2.58 21.27
N ASN A 285 -16.43 3.20 20.26
CA ASN A 285 -17.14 4.47 20.37
C ASN A 285 -18.66 4.27 20.28
N THR A 286 -19.24 3.47 21.17
CA THR A 286 -20.68 3.15 21.19
C THR A 286 -21.61 4.36 21.30
N ILE A 287 -21.12 5.51 21.78
CA ILE A 287 -21.84 6.79 21.76
C ILE A 287 -22.03 7.30 20.33
N LEU A 288 -21.01 7.20 19.47
CA LEU A 288 -21.13 7.59 18.06
C LEU A 288 -22.08 6.63 17.31
N HIS A 289 -21.98 5.34 17.62
CA HIS A 289 -22.91 4.33 17.12
C HIS A 289 -24.36 4.69 17.46
N SER A 290 -24.65 5.03 18.72
CA SER A 290 -26.00 5.42 19.13
C SER A 290 -26.49 6.75 18.56
N TRP A 291 -25.57 7.62 18.14
CA TRP A 291 -25.93 8.88 17.49
C TRP A 291 -26.34 8.69 16.03
N TRP A 292 -25.64 7.84 15.27
CA TRP A 292 -25.74 7.90 13.81
C TRP A 292 -26.07 6.59 13.12
N ALA A 293 -25.74 5.43 13.70
CA ALA A 293 -25.83 4.15 12.97
C ALA A 293 -27.26 3.85 12.50
N GLN A 294 -28.26 4.11 13.35
CA GLN A 294 -29.67 3.93 12.99
C GLN A 294 -30.12 4.92 11.91
N ASP A 295 -29.80 6.21 12.07
CA ASP A 295 -30.15 7.24 11.08
C ASP A 295 -29.50 6.97 9.72
N PHE A 296 -28.26 6.47 9.71
CA PHE A 296 -27.55 6.06 8.51
C PHE A 296 -28.27 4.92 7.78
N TYR A 297 -28.66 3.88 8.52
CA TYR A 297 -29.38 2.75 7.94
C TYR A 297 -30.78 3.15 7.44
N ASP A 298 -31.53 3.92 8.20
CA ASP A 298 -32.89 4.34 7.86
C ASP A 298 -32.94 5.29 6.66
N ASN A 299 -31.92 6.14 6.51
CA ASN A 299 -31.83 7.12 5.41
C ASN A 299 -30.88 6.69 4.29
N ALA A 300 -30.45 5.42 4.28
CA ALA A 300 -29.60 4.84 3.25
C ALA A 300 -28.32 5.67 2.98
N ILE A 301 -27.57 5.99 4.03
CA ILE A 301 -26.15 6.32 3.89
C ILE A 301 -25.45 5.08 3.34
N ASN A 302 -24.84 5.22 2.17
CA ASN A 302 -24.32 4.10 1.41
C ASN A 302 -22.92 3.70 1.84
N LEU A 303 -22.04 4.70 2.01
CA LEU A 303 -20.63 4.52 2.29
C LEU A 303 -20.21 5.51 3.38
N VAL A 304 -19.50 5.02 4.37
CA VAL A 304 -18.90 5.82 5.43
C VAL A 304 -17.39 5.69 5.33
N VAL A 305 -16.68 6.82 5.32
CA VAL A 305 -15.22 6.85 5.36
C VAL A 305 -14.77 7.32 6.73
N GLU A 306 -14.04 6.47 7.46
CA GLU A 306 -13.55 6.73 8.82
C GLU A 306 -12.01 6.95 8.83
N SER A 307 -11.51 7.51 9.93
CA SER A 307 -10.10 7.94 10.13
C SER A 307 -9.54 7.47 11.50
N ASP A 308 -8.60 8.20 12.12
CA ASP A 308 -8.15 8.14 13.53
C ASP A 308 -7.28 6.93 13.92
N THR A 309 -7.56 5.73 13.40
CA THR A 309 -6.84 4.51 13.79
C THR A 309 -5.49 4.36 13.11
N HIS A 310 -5.35 4.96 11.93
CA HIS A 310 -4.26 4.84 10.95
C HIS A 310 -4.07 3.43 10.39
N MET A 311 -5.10 2.94 9.70
CA MET A 311 -5.02 1.70 8.92
C MET A 311 -6.13 1.69 7.86
N THR A 312 -6.19 0.65 7.02
CA THR A 312 -7.33 0.43 6.10
C THR A 312 -8.19 -0.73 6.53
N LYS A 313 -9.51 -0.57 6.49
CA LYS A 313 -10.48 -1.66 6.56
C LYS A 313 -11.48 -1.58 5.42
N LEU A 314 -12.14 -2.70 5.15
CA LEU A 314 -13.42 -2.78 4.46
C LEU A 314 -14.36 -3.63 5.33
N THR A 315 -15.60 -3.18 5.51
CA THR A 315 -16.63 -3.97 6.19
C THR A 315 -17.60 -4.57 5.18
N GLU A 316 -18.31 -5.60 5.60
CA GLU A 316 -19.58 -5.99 5.00
C GLU A 316 -20.58 -4.82 4.99
N ALA A 317 -21.69 -4.95 4.28
CA ALA A 317 -22.81 -4.03 4.48
C ALA A 317 -23.44 -4.30 5.85
N LEU A 318 -23.59 -3.26 6.67
CA LEU A 318 -23.95 -3.39 8.08
C LEU A 318 -25.35 -2.85 8.38
N ILE A 319 -26.02 -3.50 9.35
CA ILE A 319 -27.19 -2.97 10.05
C ILE A 319 -26.85 -2.78 11.53
N PRO A 320 -27.37 -1.73 12.19
CA PRO A 320 -27.25 -1.59 13.64
C PRO A 320 -27.92 -2.77 14.35
N ASP A 321 -27.21 -3.38 15.30
CA ASP A 321 -27.71 -4.48 16.13
C ASP A 321 -27.28 -4.30 17.58
N GLY A 322 -28.24 -3.92 18.43
CA GLY A 322 -27.98 -3.59 19.83
C GLY A 322 -26.92 -2.49 19.99
N ASN A 323 -25.79 -2.83 20.57
CA ASN A 323 -24.64 -1.93 20.79
C ASN A 323 -23.53 -2.09 19.74
N GLY A 324 -23.79 -2.82 18.65
CA GLY A 324 -22.83 -3.15 17.61
C GLY A 324 -23.49 -3.21 16.23
N PHE A 325 -22.86 -3.94 15.32
CA PHE A 325 -23.36 -4.17 13.98
C PHE A 325 -23.58 -5.66 13.70
N ALA A 326 -24.47 -5.93 12.76
CA ALA A 326 -24.58 -7.22 12.09
C ALA A 326 -24.38 -7.04 10.58
N ALA A 327 -23.66 -7.97 9.95
CA ALA A 327 -23.52 -8.00 8.49
C ALA A 327 -24.84 -8.38 7.81
N THR A 328 -25.09 -7.86 6.62
CA THR A 328 -26.27 -8.16 5.81
C THR A 328 -25.93 -8.27 4.32
N GLY A 329 -26.45 -9.30 3.66
CA GLY A 329 -26.42 -9.41 2.19
C GLY A 329 -27.55 -8.66 1.49
N ASN A 330 -28.54 -8.14 2.22
CA ASN A 330 -29.76 -7.54 1.64
C ASN A 330 -29.79 -6.01 1.74
N GLY A 331 -28.64 -5.38 1.97
CA GLY A 331 -28.47 -3.94 1.92
C GLY A 331 -28.30 -3.28 3.29
N GLY A 332 -27.24 -2.49 3.44
CA GLY A 332 -26.89 -1.76 4.64
C GLY A 332 -25.96 -0.59 4.36
N THR A 333 -25.21 -0.16 5.38
CA THR A 333 -24.16 0.86 5.27
C THR A 333 -22.80 0.18 5.25
N VAL A 334 -21.92 0.55 4.32
CA VAL A 334 -20.55 0.03 4.25
C VAL A 334 -19.58 1.04 4.86
N TYR A 335 -18.62 0.56 5.66
CA TYR A 335 -17.62 1.39 6.33
C TYR A 335 -16.22 1.05 5.80
N VAL A 336 -15.45 2.07 5.42
CA VAL A 336 -14.13 1.89 4.80
C VAL A 336 -13.10 2.85 5.34
N GLY A 337 -11.83 2.40 5.34
CA GLY A 337 -10.70 3.17 5.85
C GLY A 337 -10.77 3.39 7.36
N GLU A 338 -9.63 3.73 7.94
CA GLU A 338 -9.50 4.33 9.27
C GLU A 338 -8.24 5.21 9.28
N GLY A 339 -8.02 5.99 8.21
CA GLY A 339 -6.90 6.93 8.10
C GLY A 339 -5.64 6.38 7.43
N SER A 340 -4.47 6.82 7.95
CA SER A 340 -3.11 6.46 7.46
C SER A 340 -2.69 7.14 6.15
N TRP A 341 -3.09 8.38 5.92
CA TRP A 341 -2.53 9.14 4.80
C TRP A 341 -1.07 9.53 5.09
N GLY A 342 -0.78 10.04 6.29
CA GLY A 342 0.56 10.45 6.69
C GLY A 342 0.93 10.01 8.10
N ALA A 343 -0.03 9.83 9.00
CA ALA A 343 0.24 9.29 10.32
C ALA A 343 0.79 7.86 10.22
N PRO A 344 1.71 7.46 11.12
CA PRO A 344 2.26 6.11 11.12
C PRO A 344 1.14 5.07 11.20
N ALA A 345 1.14 4.14 10.24
CA ALA A 345 0.22 3.02 10.23
C ALA A 345 0.31 2.22 11.55
N ARG A 346 -0.85 1.84 12.07
CA ARG A 346 -0.97 0.99 13.27
C ARG A 346 -1.32 -0.43 12.86
N SER A 347 -0.98 -1.38 13.74
CA SER A 347 -1.34 -2.79 13.59
C SER A 347 -2.84 -2.96 13.34
N ALA A 348 -3.19 -3.74 12.31
CA ALA A 348 -4.56 -4.10 11.99
C ALA A 348 -4.89 -5.43 12.71
N ASN A 349 -5.15 -5.35 14.02
CA ASN A 349 -5.13 -6.51 14.93
C ASN A 349 -6.41 -6.68 15.75
N ASP A 350 -7.48 -6.00 15.36
CA ASP A 350 -8.79 -6.10 16.01
C ASP A 350 -9.91 -6.22 14.96
N PRO A 351 -9.87 -7.26 14.11
CA PRO A 351 -10.94 -7.51 13.16
C PRO A 351 -12.24 -7.77 13.90
N LYS A 352 -13.31 -7.12 13.46
CA LYS A 352 -14.68 -7.42 13.88
C LYS A 352 -15.26 -8.55 13.04
N SER A 353 -16.30 -9.22 13.53
CA SER A 353 -16.97 -10.33 12.80
C SER A 353 -17.57 -9.93 11.45
N TRP A 354 -17.71 -8.63 11.18
CA TRP A 354 -18.22 -8.06 9.94
C TRP A 354 -17.13 -7.39 9.09
N THR A 355 -15.87 -7.62 9.42
CA THR A 355 -14.72 -7.12 8.64
C THR A 355 -14.53 -8.02 7.43
N ILE A 356 -14.49 -7.44 6.24
CA ILE A 356 -14.08 -8.17 5.03
C ILE A 356 -12.57 -8.34 5.06
N ASP A 357 -11.84 -7.23 5.22
CA ASP A 357 -10.40 -7.26 5.33
C ASP A 357 -9.86 -5.97 5.96
N LEU A 358 -8.63 -6.05 6.47
CA LEU A 358 -7.93 -4.95 7.12
C LEU A 358 -6.41 -5.04 6.93
N ALA A 359 -5.72 -3.90 6.86
CA ALA A 359 -4.27 -3.87 6.70
C ALA A 359 -3.61 -2.61 7.29
N SER A 360 -2.38 -2.76 7.78
CA SER A 360 -1.52 -1.68 8.29
C SER A 360 -0.68 -1.07 7.15
N ILE A 361 -1.28 -0.20 6.34
CA ILE A 361 -0.64 0.41 5.17
C ILE A 361 -0.97 1.89 5.05
N GLN A 362 -0.08 2.66 4.41
CA GLN A 362 -0.32 4.07 4.10
C GLN A 362 -1.20 4.21 2.85
N GLN A 363 -2.34 4.90 2.97
CA GLN A 363 -3.37 4.84 1.94
C GLN A 363 -4.38 6.00 1.92
N PHE A 364 -5.12 6.07 0.82
CA PHE A 364 -6.47 6.64 0.77
C PHE A 364 -7.39 5.78 -0.12
N LYS A 365 -8.69 6.08 -0.10
CA LYS A 365 -9.69 5.52 -1.01
C LYS A 365 -9.75 6.30 -2.32
N VAL A 366 -9.83 5.56 -3.42
CA VAL A 366 -10.18 6.08 -4.75
C VAL A 366 -11.55 5.52 -5.08
N ILE A 367 -12.54 6.40 -5.23
CA ILE A 367 -13.94 6.01 -5.34
C ILE A 367 -14.48 6.51 -6.67
N GLN A 368 -14.79 5.57 -7.57
CA GLN A 368 -15.50 5.84 -8.81
C GLN A 368 -17.00 5.83 -8.52
N VAL A 369 -17.69 6.92 -8.81
CA VAL A 369 -19.12 7.09 -8.54
C VAL A 369 -19.85 7.18 -9.87
N SER A 370 -20.79 6.26 -10.11
CA SER A 370 -21.66 6.24 -11.28
C SER A 370 -23.12 6.05 -10.87
N GLY A 371 -24.05 6.28 -11.80
CA GLY A 371 -25.48 6.09 -11.54
C GLY A 371 -25.86 4.68 -11.10
N GLU A 372 -25.14 3.66 -11.56
CA GLU A 372 -25.46 2.25 -11.32
C GLU A 372 -24.68 1.68 -10.13
N GLU A 373 -23.43 2.15 -9.96
CA GLU A 373 -22.46 1.53 -9.05
C GLU A 373 -21.48 2.56 -8.46
N VAL A 374 -21.04 2.29 -7.23
CA VAL A 374 -19.88 2.90 -6.60
C VAL A 374 -18.78 1.85 -6.48
N VAL A 375 -17.59 2.13 -7.03
CA VAL A 375 -16.43 1.23 -6.92
C VAL A 375 -15.38 1.85 -6.03
N VAL A 376 -15.08 1.19 -4.91
CA VAL A 376 -14.10 1.62 -3.91
C VAL A 376 -12.81 0.82 -4.07
N ARG A 377 -11.69 1.52 -4.30
CA ARG A 377 -10.34 0.95 -4.24
C ARG A 377 -9.51 1.61 -3.15
N THR A 378 -8.49 0.90 -2.67
CA THR A 378 -7.54 1.42 -1.69
C THR A 378 -6.19 1.60 -2.35
N ALA A 379 -5.75 2.84 -2.52
CA ALA A 379 -4.46 3.15 -3.13
C ALA A 379 -3.39 3.21 -2.05
N GLN A 380 -2.36 2.38 -2.19
CA GLN A 380 -1.16 2.40 -1.36
C GLN A 380 -0.14 3.41 -1.91
N PHE A 381 0.56 4.09 -1.03
CA PHE A 381 1.48 5.14 -1.45
C PHE A 381 2.84 4.59 -1.86
N ASN A 382 3.16 4.80 -3.13
CA ASN A 382 4.50 4.66 -3.68
C ASN A 382 4.64 5.60 -4.89
N THR A 383 5.74 5.49 -5.64
CA THR A 383 6.02 6.37 -6.78
C THR A 383 5.59 5.82 -8.15
N SER A 384 5.02 4.61 -8.21
CA SER A 384 4.86 3.83 -9.44
C SER A 384 3.74 4.32 -10.38
N ALA A 385 2.74 5.02 -9.86
CA ALA A 385 1.59 5.46 -10.65
C ALA A 385 1.98 6.40 -11.80
N SER A 386 1.41 6.15 -12.97
CA SER A 386 1.43 7.09 -14.10
C SER A 386 0.62 8.35 -13.79
N THR A 387 0.74 9.39 -14.63
CA THR A 387 0.00 10.65 -14.46
C THR A 387 -1.08 10.73 -15.52
N LEU A 388 -2.34 10.90 -15.12
CA LEU A 388 -3.39 11.22 -16.07
C LEU A 388 -3.23 12.64 -16.60
N SER A 389 -3.46 12.84 -17.88
CA SER A 389 -3.59 14.15 -18.49
C SER A 389 -5.00 14.73 -18.31
N ARG A 390 -5.13 16.05 -18.49
CA ARG A 390 -6.45 16.71 -18.60
C ARG A 390 -7.31 16.09 -19.70
N ALA A 391 -6.71 15.75 -20.84
CA ALA A 391 -7.41 15.19 -21.99
C ALA A 391 -7.96 13.78 -21.71
N GLU A 392 -7.18 12.91 -21.06
CA GLU A 392 -7.64 11.57 -20.67
C GLU A 392 -8.81 11.63 -19.68
N ARG A 393 -8.72 12.48 -18.64
CA ARG A 393 -9.82 12.68 -17.69
C ARG A 393 -11.08 13.28 -18.34
N ALA A 394 -10.92 14.13 -19.36
CA ALA A 394 -12.05 14.69 -20.10
C ALA A 394 -12.70 13.67 -21.05
N ALA A 395 -11.92 12.74 -21.59
CA ALA A 395 -12.41 11.67 -22.45
C ALA A 395 -13.13 10.55 -21.67
N ASP A 396 -12.69 10.29 -20.44
CA ASP A 396 -13.30 9.33 -19.53
C ASP A 396 -13.25 9.87 -18.08
N SER A 397 -14.43 10.21 -17.54
CA SER A 397 -14.54 10.78 -16.20
C SER A 397 -14.28 9.78 -15.07
N LEU A 398 -14.20 8.47 -15.38
CA LEU A 398 -13.89 7.39 -14.44
C LEU A 398 -12.48 6.81 -14.62
N VAL A 399 -11.73 7.17 -15.66
CA VAL A 399 -10.37 6.64 -15.90
C VAL A 399 -9.47 6.78 -14.67
N LEU A 400 -8.66 5.78 -14.38
CA LEU A 400 -7.64 5.83 -13.33
C LEU A 400 -6.25 5.74 -13.96
N PRO A 401 -5.21 6.38 -13.38
CA PRO A 401 -3.86 6.19 -13.84
C PRO A 401 -3.46 4.70 -13.80
N GLY A 402 -2.69 4.25 -14.80
CA GLY A 402 -2.04 2.95 -14.74
C GLY A 402 -0.97 2.90 -13.64
N ASN A 403 -0.64 1.69 -13.19
CA ASN A 403 0.38 1.41 -12.17
C ASN A 403 0.13 2.04 -10.81
N ILE A 404 -1.13 2.28 -10.43
CA ILE A 404 -1.42 2.55 -9.02
C ILE A 404 -1.21 1.24 -8.24
N ASN A 405 -0.52 1.33 -7.10
CA ASN A 405 -0.37 0.22 -6.18
C ASN A 405 -1.68 0.03 -5.40
N TRP A 406 -2.54 -0.86 -5.87
CA TRP A 406 -3.80 -1.17 -5.21
C TRP A 406 -3.56 -2.17 -4.08
N TRP A 407 -4.18 -1.95 -2.93
CA TRP A 407 -4.34 -3.02 -1.97
C TRP A 407 -5.44 -3.95 -2.47
N SER A 408 -5.09 -5.23 -2.61
CA SER A 408 -6.04 -6.30 -2.91
C SER A 408 -6.54 -6.89 -1.61
N ALA A 409 -7.77 -6.55 -1.23
CA ALA A 409 -8.40 -7.07 -0.04
C ALA A 409 -8.85 -8.53 -0.25
N ASN A 410 -8.74 -9.33 0.80
CA ASN A 410 -9.28 -10.68 0.87
C ASN A 410 -10.77 -10.64 0.44
N HIS A 411 -11.17 -11.62 -0.39
CA HIS A 411 -12.56 -11.87 -0.83
C HIS A 411 -13.17 -10.85 -1.82
N VAL A 412 -12.71 -9.59 -1.84
CA VAL A 412 -13.20 -8.55 -2.77
C VAL A 412 -12.18 -8.11 -3.82
N GLY A 413 -10.89 -8.43 -3.63
CA GLY A 413 -9.80 -8.04 -4.54
C GLY A 413 -9.46 -6.54 -4.44
N GLU A 414 -8.94 -5.97 -5.52
CA GLU A 414 -8.54 -4.55 -5.56
C GLU A 414 -9.73 -3.57 -5.53
N ALA A 415 -10.92 -4.04 -5.89
CA ALA A 415 -12.09 -3.21 -6.15
C ALA A 415 -13.34 -3.77 -5.48
N MET A 416 -13.86 -3.04 -4.49
CA MET A 416 -15.15 -3.34 -3.88
C MET A 416 -16.26 -2.57 -4.61
N SER A 417 -17.14 -3.33 -5.23
CA SER A 417 -18.30 -2.85 -5.97
C SER A 417 -19.52 -2.72 -5.08
N LEU A 418 -20.16 -1.55 -5.07
CA LEU A 418 -21.39 -1.27 -4.34
C LEU A 418 -22.51 -0.93 -5.31
N THR A 419 -23.59 -1.70 -5.24
CA THR A 419 -24.88 -1.40 -5.88
C THR A 419 -25.89 -0.99 -4.82
N ARG A 420 -27.14 -0.70 -5.23
CA ARG A 420 -28.23 -0.35 -4.31
C ARG A 420 -29.38 -1.33 -4.40
N ASN A 421 -29.95 -1.69 -3.24
CA ASN A 421 -31.22 -2.40 -3.19
C ASN A 421 -32.41 -1.45 -3.46
N ALA A 422 -33.64 -2.00 -3.42
CA ALA A 422 -34.88 -1.22 -3.62
C ALA A 422 -35.13 -0.13 -2.56
N SER A 423 -34.45 -0.19 -1.41
CA SER A 423 -34.46 0.84 -0.36
C SER A 423 -33.25 1.78 -0.45
N ASN A 424 -32.53 1.78 -1.59
CA ASN A 424 -31.32 2.56 -1.86
C ASN A 424 -30.11 2.26 -0.96
N ARG A 425 -30.12 1.17 -0.18
CA ARG A 425 -29.00 0.77 0.70
C ARG A 425 -27.94 0.00 -0.08
N SER A 426 -26.70 0.09 0.36
CA SER A 426 -25.55 -0.53 -0.31
C SER A 426 -25.61 -2.05 -0.23
N VAL A 427 -25.49 -2.70 -1.38
CA VAL A 427 -25.26 -4.13 -1.52
C VAL A 427 -23.89 -4.30 -2.16
N ILE A 428 -23.02 -5.10 -1.54
CA ILE A 428 -21.71 -5.40 -2.09
C ILE A 428 -21.91 -6.38 -3.25
N GLY A 429 -21.49 -5.98 -4.45
CA GLY A 429 -21.52 -6.84 -5.62
C GLY A 429 -20.56 -8.01 -5.43
N THR A 430 -21.03 -9.22 -5.68
CA THR A 430 -20.13 -10.36 -5.87
C THR A 430 -19.38 -10.13 -7.17
N ASN A 431 -18.06 -9.99 -7.10
CA ASN A 431 -17.24 -10.00 -8.31
C ASN A 431 -17.58 -11.27 -9.11
N PRO A 432 -17.66 -11.24 -10.45
CA PRO A 432 -17.92 -12.44 -11.26
C PRO A 432 -16.87 -13.57 -11.10
N GLY A 433 -15.85 -13.38 -10.26
CA GLY A 433 -14.88 -14.41 -9.85
C GLY A 433 -15.14 -15.03 -8.47
N SER A 434 -16.21 -14.65 -7.76
CA SER A 434 -16.57 -15.25 -6.47
C SER A 434 -18.09 -15.33 -6.31
N SER A 435 -18.65 -16.48 -6.66
CA SER A 435 -19.99 -16.87 -6.20
C SER A 435 -20.04 -18.35 -5.90
N SER A 436 -20.03 -18.68 -4.62
CA SER A 436 -20.70 -19.85 -4.10
C SER A 436 -22.20 -19.52 -3.97
N SER A 437 -23.03 -20.01 -4.88
CA SER A 437 -24.38 -20.46 -4.54
C SER A 437 -25.03 -21.29 -5.65
N SER A 438 -25.19 -22.55 -5.30
CA SER A 438 -26.26 -23.49 -5.63
C SER A 438 -27.41 -23.02 -6.57
N SER A 439 -27.44 -23.73 -7.70
CA SER A 439 -28.62 -24.29 -8.40
C SER A 439 -29.48 -23.38 -9.30
N SER A 440 -29.36 -23.57 -10.62
CA SER A 440 -30.16 -24.54 -11.41
C SER A 440 -30.33 -24.10 -12.87
N GLY A 441 -29.88 -24.96 -13.79
CA GLY A 441 -30.49 -25.16 -15.12
C GLY A 441 -30.08 -24.24 -16.28
N GLY A 442 -29.34 -24.82 -17.23
CA GLY A 442 -29.59 -24.60 -18.66
C GLY A 442 -28.48 -23.98 -19.53
N SER A 443 -27.70 -24.85 -20.18
CA SER A 443 -27.04 -24.75 -21.50
C SER A 443 -27.14 -23.41 -22.27
N SER A 444 -26.13 -22.88 -22.95
CA SER A 444 -25.09 -23.52 -23.77
C SER A 444 -24.16 -22.43 -24.35
N GLY A 445 -22.87 -22.73 -24.53
CA GLY A 445 -21.93 -21.84 -25.23
C GLY A 445 -20.51 -22.38 -25.22
N SER A 446 -20.11 -23.01 -26.33
CA SER A 446 -18.83 -23.71 -26.51
C SER A 446 -17.66 -22.73 -26.72
N GLY A 447 -16.59 -22.91 -25.97
CA GLY A 447 -15.29 -22.27 -26.18
C GLY A 447 -14.20 -23.12 -25.52
N SER A 448 -13.41 -23.81 -26.34
CA SER A 448 -12.35 -24.74 -25.92
C SER A 448 -11.11 -23.96 -25.49
N GLY A 449 -10.88 -23.87 -24.18
CA GLY A 449 -9.60 -23.58 -23.53
C GLY A 449 -9.64 -24.31 -22.19
N GLY A 450 -8.58 -25.04 -21.82
CA GLY A 450 -8.53 -25.79 -20.57
C GLY A 450 -8.94 -24.88 -19.40
N GLN A 451 -9.90 -25.31 -18.59
CA GLN A 451 -10.32 -24.54 -17.43
C GLN A 451 -9.33 -24.77 -16.30
N ALA A 452 -8.84 -23.68 -15.70
CA ALA A 452 -8.14 -23.72 -14.43
C ALA A 452 -9.13 -24.13 -13.34
N THR A 453 -8.85 -25.21 -12.63
CA THR A 453 -9.59 -25.67 -11.46
C THR A 453 -8.82 -25.23 -10.22
N ALA A 454 -9.50 -24.54 -9.30
CA ALA A 454 -8.94 -24.13 -8.01
C ALA A 454 -9.47 -25.07 -6.91
N LEU A 455 -8.56 -25.68 -6.16
CA LEU A 455 -8.83 -26.59 -5.06
C LEU A 455 -8.36 -25.94 -3.76
N THR A 456 -9.28 -25.55 -2.89
CA THR A 456 -8.95 -25.02 -1.56
C THR A 456 -8.38 -26.13 -0.68
N ALA A 457 -7.46 -25.79 0.24
CA ALA A 457 -6.93 -26.73 1.21
C ALA A 457 -8.07 -27.41 2.00
N SER A 458 -8.07 -28.75 2.03
CA SER A 458 -8.97 -29.55 2.86
C SER A 458 -8.49 -29.57 4.31
N ASP A 459 -7.17 -29.58 4.50
CA ASP A 459 -6.50 -29.65 5.78
C ASP A 459 -5.27 -28.73 5.75
N ASP A 460 -5.05 -27.93 6.79
CA ASP A 460 -3.83 -27.18 7.02
C ASP A 460 -3.49 -27.04 8.51
N VAL A 461 -2.19 -27.06 8.83
CA VAL A 461 -1.73 -26.97 10.22
C VAL A 461 -0.25 -26.60 10.25
N PHE A 462 0.21 -25.88 11.27
CA PHE A 462 1.64 -25.79 11.56
C PHE A 462 2.04 -26.63 12.79
N VAL A 463 3.28 -27.07 12.81
CA VAL A 463 3.87 -27.85 13.90
C VAL A 463 5.18 -27.23 14.34
N THR A 464 5.50 -27.31 15.64
CA THR A 464 6.64 -26.62 16.27
C THR A 464 7.48 -27.55 17.14
N ALA A 465 8.81 -27.41 17.05
CA ALA A 465 9.78 -28.23 17.77
C ALA A 465 9.81 -27.99 19.29
N ASN A 466 9.47 -26.79 19.76
CA ASN A 466 9.44 -26.50 21.20
C ASN A 466 8.17 -27.04 21.88
N PHE A 467 7.08 -27.21 21.14
CA PHE A 467 5.80 -27.70 21.67
C PHE A 467 5.39 -29.02 21.02
N THR A 468 6.20 -30.05 21.28
CA THR A 468 6.12 -31.33 20.54
C THR A 468 4.80 -32.09 20.61
N SER A 469 3.97 -31.85 21.62
CA SER A 469 2.68 -32.52 21.82
C SER A 469 1.47 -31.63 21.51
N THR A 470 1.69 -30.41 21.03
CA THR A 470 0.61 -29.46 20.76
C THR A 470 0.22 -29.52 19.30
N ASN A 471 -1.09 -29.48 19.06
CA ASN A 471 -1.70 -29.34 17.75
C ASN A 471 -2.18 -27.89 17.60
N TYR A 472 -1.90 -27.28 16.44
CA TYR A 472 -2.19 -25.88 16.14
C TYR A 472 -3.25 -25.71 15.05
N ASP A 473 -4.09 -26.73 14.87
CA ASP A 473 -5.30 -26.63 14.05
C ASP A 473 -6.18 -25.48 14.58
N GLY A 474 -6.61 -24.59 13.68
CA GLY A 474 -7.36 -23.39 14.01
C GLY A 474 -6.62 -22.36 14.88
N SER A 475 -5.28 -22.38 14.90
CA SER A 475 -4.50 -21.34 15.57
C SER A 475 -4.81 -19.96 15.01
N ASN A 476 -5.02 -18.97 15.87
CA ASN A 476 -5.25 -17.59 15.46
C ASN A 476 -4.00 -16.88 14.88
N GLU A 477 -2.84 -17.53 14.96
CA GLU A 477 -1.58 -17.08 14.33
C GLU A 477 -1.51 -17.50 12.86
N GLY A 478 -2.44 -18.32 12.37
CA GLY A 478 -2.45 -18.85 11.01
C GLY A 478 -1.47 -20.01 10.84
N LEU A 479 -0.80 -20.06 9.69
CA LEU A 479 0.19 -21.06 9.32
C LEU A 479 1.59 -20.46 9.40
N LEU A 480 2.49 -21.11 10.15
CA LEU A 480 3.84 -20.62 10.41
C LEU A 480 4.89 -21.59 9.85
N ALA A 481 5.97 -21.04 9.30
CA ALA A 481 7.17 -21.82 8.97
C ALA A 481 8.43 -21.02 9.29
N ASP A 482 9.39 -21.66 9.96
CA ASP A 482 10.63 -21.03 10.43
C ASP A 482 11.69 -22.11 10.73
N ALA A 483 12.97 -21.82 10.51
CA ALA A 483 14.04 -22.71 10.93
C ALA A 483 14.36 -22.57 12.43
N SER A 484 14.14 -21.39 13.01
CA SER A 484 14.48 -21.12 14.41
C SER A 484 13.79 -19.88 14.98
N ASP A 485 12.63 -20.07 15.62
CA ASP A 485 11.95 -19.06 16.41
C ASP A 485 12.29 -19.14 17.91
N SER A 486 12.28 -18.00 18.60
CA SER A 486 12.59 -17.92 20.04
C SER A 486 11.51 -18.52 20.94
N ALA A 487 10.25 -18.52 20.52
CA ALA A 487 9.13 -19.10 21.26
C ALA A 487 8.87 -20.55 20.80
N TYR A 488 8.76 -20.77 19.49
CA TYR A 488 8.33 -22.01 18.88
C TYR A 488 9.48 -22.90 18.36
N GLY A 489 10.72 -22.40 18.31
CA GLY A 489 11.82 -23.16 17.72
C GLY A 489 11.59 -23.37 16.22
N GLN A 490 11.98 -24.52 15.68
CA GLN A 490 11.70 -24.84 14.28
C GLN A 490 10.19 -25.05 14.07
N MET A 491 9.65 -24.47 13.00
CA MET A 491 8.25 -24.57 12.58
C MET A 491 8.13 -25.05 11.14
N MET A 492 7.10 -25.86 10.87
CA MET A 492 6.73 -26.25 9.51
C MET A 492 5.23 -26.20 9.36
N THR A 493 4.77 -25.81 8.17
CA THR A 493 3.36 -25.83 7.79
C THR A 493 3.09 -27.06 6.93
N LEU A 494 1.95 -27.72 7.13
CA LEU A 494 1.44 -28.79 6.28
C LEU A 494 0.11 -28.36 5.67
N VAL A 495 -0.11 -28.72 4.41
CA VAL A 495 -1.33 -28.38 3.66
C VAL A 495 -1.74 -29.56 2.78
N LYS A 496 -3.02 -29.95 2.76
CA LYS A 496 -3.57 -31.02 1.92
C LYS A 496 -4.78 -30.50 1.14
N PHE A 497 -5.04 -31.11 -0.02
CA PHE A 497 -6.11 -30.71 -0.94
C PHE A 497 -6.99 -31.92 -1.30
N ASP A 498 -8.29 -31.72 -1.48
CA ASP A 498 -9.18 -32.72 -2.08
C ASP A 498 -9.03 -32.70 -3.61
N LEU A 499 -8.82 -33.86 -4.22
CA LEU A 499 -8.59 -34.00 -5.66
C LEU A 499 -9.81 -34.60 -6.40
N ASP A 500 -10.93 -34.83 -5.72
CA ASP A 500 -12.11 -35.49 -6.31
C ASP A 500 -12.61 -34.79 -7.58
N ASP A 501 -12.57 -33.45 -7.61
CA ASP A 501 -12.98 -32.63 -8.76
C ASP A 501 -12.12 -32.85 -10.01
N ILE A 502 -10.88 -33.32 -9.84
CA ILE A 502 -9.92 -33.54 -10.93
C ILE A 502 -9.49 -35.00 -11.11
N ALA A 503 -10.00 -35.91 -10.28
CA ALA A 503 -9.59 -37.31 -10.25
C ALA A 503 -9.85 -38.07 -11.56
N SER A 504 -10.77 -37.58 -12.39
CA SER A 504 -11.11 -38.17 -13.69
C SER A 504 -10.33 -37.60 -14.89
N CYS A 505 -9.48 -36.59 -14.66
CA CYS A 505 -8.78 -35.88 -15.72
C CYS A 505 -7.48 -36.60 -16.12
N SER A 506 -6.97 -36.31 -17.32
CA SER A 506 -5.94 -37.12 -17.99
C SER A 506 -4.60 -36.43 -18.22
N SER A 507 -4.55 -35.10 -18.14
CA SER A 507 -3.31 -34.32 -18.18
C SER A 507 -3.44 -33.08 -17.32
N PHE A 508 -2.36 -32.73 -16.63
CA PHE A 508 -2.29 -31.60 -15.73
C PHE A 508 -1.15 -30.65 -16.13
N SER A 509 -1.38 -29.37 -16.01
CA SER A 509 -0.38 -28.33 -16.26
C SER A 509 -0.62 -27.10 -15.39
N ASN A 510 0.35 -26.19 -15.33
CA ASN A 510 0.26 -24.93 -14.57
C ASN A 510 -0.14 -25.11 -13.09
N VAL A 511 0.35 -26.18 -12.46
CA VAL A 511 0.09 -26.49 -11.04
C VAL A 511 0.73 -25.41 -10.17
N THR A 512 -0.09 -24.62 -9.49
CA THR A 512 0.34 -23.45 -8.73
C THR A 512 -0.26 -23.50 -7.33
N LEU A 513 0.59 -23.44 -6.31
CA LEU A 513 0.17 -23.23 -4.93
C LEU A 513 0.06 -21.73 -4.66
N GLU A 514 -1.09 -21.27 -4.21
CA GLU A 514 -1.34 -19.90 -3.80
C GLU A 514 -1.40 -19.81 -2.27
N LEU A 515 -0.57 -18.94 -1.70
CA LEU A 515 -0.43 -18.71 -0.26
C LEU A 515 -0.62 -17.23 0.01
N ASN A 516 -1.44 -16.86 0.99
CA ASN A 516 -1.57 -15.47 1.41
C ASN A 516 -0.61 -15.18 2.56
N ILE A 517 0.45 -14.43 2.26
CA ILE A 517 1.51 -14.10 3.21
C ILE A 517 1.04 -12.97 4.13
N THR A 518 0.94 -13.22 5.43
CA THR A 518 0.53 -12.23 6.45
C THR A 518 1.72 -11.57 7.12
N ASN A 519 2.83 -12.31 7.25
CA ASN A 519 4.13 -11.78 7.65
C ASN A 519 5.15 -12.27 6.63
N TYR A 520 5.72 -11.30 5.90
CA TYR A 520 6.67 -11.60 4.85
C TYR A 520 8.02 -11.95 5.48
N SER A 521 8.82 -12.73 4.77
CA SER A 521 10.13 -13.14 5.23
C SER A 521 11.14 -12.98 4.11
N ASN A 522 12.33 -12.52 4.49
CA ASN A 522 13.46 -12.45 3.58
C ASN A 522 14.17 -13.81 3.44
N SER A 523 13.77 -14.81 4.23
CA SER A 523 14.21 -16.20 4.13
C SER A 523 13.51 -16.93 2.99
N SER A 524 14.15 -17.97 2.46
CA SER A 524 13.52 -18.83 1.45
C SER A 524 12.89 -20.05 2.10
N PHE A 525 11.76 -20.48 1.56
CA PHE A 525 10.99 -21.62 2.05
C PHE A 525 10.87 -22.66 0.94
N GLY A 526 11.09 -23.91 1.32
CA GLY A 526 10.92 -25.06 0.44
C GLY A 526 9.48 -25.57 0.55
N VAL A 527 8.92 -25.96 -0.58
CA VAL A 527 7.65 -26.69 -0.65
C VAL A 527 7.97 -28.13 -1.00
N TYR A 528 7.63 -29.07 -0.13
CA TYR A 528 7.95 -30.49 -0.22
C TYR A 528 6.68 -31.31 -0.33
N LEU A 529 6.73 -32.47 -1.00
CA LEU A 529 5.69 -33.49 -0.81
C LEU A 529 5.79 -34.03 0.62
N ALA A 530 4.67 -34.21 1.31
CA ALA A 530 4.67 -34.84 2.62
C ALA A 530 5.07 -36.33 2.52
N ALA A 531 6.04 -36.76 3.32
CA ALA A 531 6.61 -38.11 3.25
C ALA A 531 5.64 -39.21 3.73
N SER A 532 4.68 -38.87 4.59
CA SER A 532 3.66 -39.79 5.11
C SER A 532 2.32 -39.08 5.31
N ASP A 533 1.25 -39.87 5.39
CA ASP A 533 -0.09 -39.35 5.67
C ASP A 533 -0.20 -38.74 7.08
N TRP A 534 -1.10 -37.78 7.23
CA TRP A 534 -1.37 -37.05 8.47
C TRP A 534 -2.83 -36.57 8.50
N GLN A 535 -3.31 -36.27 9.71
CA GLN A 535 -4.67 -35.77 9.96
C GLN A 535 -4.55 -34.47 10.76
N GLU A 536 -5.24 -33.43 10.31
CA GLU A 536 -5.19 -32.07 10.86
C GLU A 536 -5.41 -32.04 12.36
N GLU A 537 -6.51 -32.65 12.83
CA GLU A 537 -6.95 -32.70 14.23
C GLU A 537 -5.98 -33.41 15.21
N SER A 538 -4.93 -34.07 14.69
CA SER A 538 -3.96 -34.83 15.49
C SER A 538 -2.50 -34.55 15.15
N ALA A 539 -2.24 -33.62 14.24
CA ALA A 539 -0.90 -33.24 13.81
C ALA A 539 -0.12 -32.56 14.93
N THR A 540 1.05 -33.08 15.29
CA THR A 540 1.95 -32.50 16.27
C THR A 540 3.39 -32.65 15.80
N TRP A 541 4.32 -31.87 16.34
CA TRP A 541 5.74 -32.09 15.98
C TRP A 541 6.25 -33.47 16.44
N GLY A 542 5.71 -34.04 17.52
CA GLY A 542 6.12 -35.33 18.05
C GLY A 542 5.76 -36.52 17.17
N ASN A 543 4.72 -36.42 16.34
CA ASN A 543 4.31 -37.49 15.41
C ASN A 543 4.66 -37.20 13.94
N ILE A 544 4.67 -35.92 13.53
CA ILE A 544 4.89 -35.50 12.13
C ILE A 544 5.87 -34.31 12.02
N GLY A 545 6.70 -34.03 13.01
CA GLY A 545 7.68 -32.94 12.95
C GLY A 545 9.03 -33.35 12.34
N GLY A 546 9.82 -32.34 12.00
CA GLY A 546 11.21 -32.48 11.56
C GLY A 546 11.40 -33.04 10.14
N SER A 547 12.66 -33.32 9.81
CA SER A 547 13.09 -33.72 8.46
C SER A 547 12.47 -35.03 7.96
N GLY A 548 11.91 -35.86 8.85
CA GLY A 548 11.23 -37.10 8.49
C GLY A 548 9.94 -36.90 7.69
N MET A 549 9.30 -35.71 7.77
CA MET A 549 8.12 -35.37 6.98
C MET A 549 8.42 -34.68 5.65
N LEU A 550 9.66 -34.22 5.45
CA LEU A 550 10.09 -33.56 4.22
C LEU A 550 10.40 -34.61 3.16
N GLY A 551 9.46 -34.84 2.23
CA GLY A 551 9.69 -35.66 1.04
C GLY A 551 10.48 -34.91 -0.04
N SER A 552 10.21 -35.21 -1.31
CA SER A 552 10.87 -34.50 -2.41
C SER A 552 10.43 -33.04 -2.46
N GLN A 553 11.39 -32.13 -2.58
CA GLN A 553 11.10 -30.71 -2.81
C GLN A 553 10.52 -30.51 -4.21
N VAL A 554 9.40 -29.80 -4.30
CA VAL A 554 8.66 -29.56 -5.56
C VAL A 554 8.59 -28.08 -5.93
N ALA A 555 8.92 -27.18 -5.00
CA ALA A 555 9.14 -25.76 -5.27
C ALA A 555 9.96 -25.10 -4.16
N SER A 556 10.31 -23.83 -4.36
CA SER A 556 10.72 -22.92 -3.31
C SER A 556 10.20 -21.51 -3.61
N PHE A 557 10.08 -20.69 -2.57
CA PHE A 557 9.70 -19.29 -2.70
C PHE A 557 10.33 -18.44 -1.61
N THR A 558 10.49 -17.15 -1.90
CA THR A 558 10.88 -16.12 -0.93
C THR A 558 9.72 -15.13 -0.85
N PRO A 559 8.99 -15.09 0.26
CA PRO A 559 7.86 -14.20 0.46
C PRO A 559 8.36 -12.82 0.84
N SER A 560 8.90 -12.05 -0.12
CA SER A 560 9.48 -10.72 0.12
C SER A 560 8.44 -9.59 0.29
N THR A 561 7.16 -9.92 0.22
CA THR A 561 6.01 -9.02 0.43
C THR A 561 4.86 -9.80 1.04
N THR A 562 4.00 -9.12 1.79
CA THR A 562 2.70 -9.67 2.21
C THR A 562 1.70 -9.71 1.06
N GLY A 563 0.62 -10.49 1.21
CA GLY A 563 -0.42 -10.72 0.21
C GLY A 563 -0.30 -12.05 -0.51
N LEU A 564 -1.15 -12.26 -1.52
CA LEU A 564 -1.19 -13.51 -2.29
C LEU A 564 0.12 -13.76 -3.04
N ARG A 565 0.67 -14.94 -2.83
CA ARG A 565 1.88 -15.44 -3.47
C ARG A 565 1.57 -16.73 -4.19
N GLN A 566 1.81 -16.72 -5.49
CA GLN A 566 1.76 -17.91 -6.34
C GLN A 566 3.14 -18.57 -6.38
N VAL A 567 3.15 -19.87 -6.14
CA VAL A 567 4.31 -20.75 -6.12
C VAL A 567 4.07 -21.87 -7.11
N ALA A 568 4.72 -21.79 -8.27
CA ALA A 568 4.63 -22.84 -9.29
C ALA A 568 5.26 -24.13 -8.75
N LEU A 569 4.50 -25.23 -8.81
CA LEU A 569 4.95 -26.55 -8.37
C LEU A 569 5.51 -27.35 -9.56
N ALA A 570 6.38 -28.31 -9.27
CA ALA A 570 6.84 -29.27 -10.27
C ALA A 570 5.67 -29.96 -10.98
N GLY A 571 5.79 -30.13 -12.31
CA GLY A 571 4.68 -30.51 -13.18
C GLY A 571 4.14 -31.95 -13.03
N ASN A 572 4.67 -32.76 -12.10
CA ASN A 572 4.24 -34.15 -11.87
C ASN A 572 3.59 -34.39 -10.49
N VAL A 573 3.34 -33.32 -9.71
CA VAL A 573 2.78 -33.44 -8.35
C VAL A 573 1.40 -34.09 -8.37
N ILE A 574 0.51 -33.66 -9.25
CA ILE A 574 -0.88 -34.15 -9.32
C ILE A 574 -0.91 -35.62 -9.73
N GLU A 575 -0.15 -36.00 -10.75
CA GLU A 575 -0.03 -37.37 -11.22
C GLU A 575 0.52 -38.29 -10.12
N SER A 576 1.46 -37.78 -9.31
CA SER A 576 2.00 -38.54 -8.18
C SER A 576 0.95 -38.81 -7.10
N TRP A 577 0.09 -37.83 -6.78
CA TRP A 577 -0.97 -38.00 -5.78
C TRP A 577 -2.09 -38.91 -6.25
N LEU A 578 -2.51 -38.81 -7.51
CA LEU A 578 -3.51 -39.69 -8.10
C LEU A 578 -3.01 -41.15 -8.23
N GLY A 579 -1.69 -41.35 -8.36
CA GLY A 579 -1.08 -42.68 -8.50
C GLY A 579 -0.51 -43.32 -7.23
N GLY A 580 -0.23 -42.53 -6.18
CA GLY A 580 0.60 -42.94 -5.03
C GLY A 580 0.08 -42.57 -3.64
N GLY A 581 -1.11 -41.97 -3.54
CA GLY A 581 -1.69 -41.48 -2.28
C GLY A 581 -1.37 -40.00 -2.05
N ASN A 582 -2.39 -39.19 -1.76
CA ASN A 582 -2.26 -37.76 -1.52
C ASN A 582 -1.95 -37.47 -0.04
N HIS A 583 -0.69 -37.16 0.28
CA HIS A 583 -0.29 -36.76 1.62
C HIS A 583 -0.15 -35.24 1.79
N GLY A 584 -0.42 -34.46 0.73
CA GLY A 584 -0.27 -33.00 0.75
C GLY A 584 1.18 -32.50 0.64
N LEU A 585 1.37 -31.25 1.04
CA LEU A 585 2.60 -30.49 0.98
C LEU A 585 3.10 -30.12 2.39
N VAL A 586 4.41 -29.92 2.51
CA VAL A 586 5.06 -29.33 3.69
C VAL A 586 5.81 -28.08 3.26
N ILE A 587 5.58 -26.97 3.93
CA ILE A 587 6.34 -25.72 3.79
C ILE A 587 7.28 -25.62 4.98
N ALA A 588 8.57 -25.59 4.70
CA ALA A 588 9.61 -25.51 5.72
C ALA A 588 10.68 -24.49 5.30
N SER A 589 11.25 -23.79 6.28
CA SER A 589 12.34 -22.86 6.04
C SER A 589 13.57 -23.58 5.46
N LEU A 590 14.20 -22.97 4.45
CA LEU A 590 15.49 -23.39 3.90
C LEU A 590 16.68 -22.79 4.68
N GLY A 591 16.42 -21.98 5.71
CA GLY A 591 17.40 -21.29 6.53
C GLY A 591 16.92 -19.91 6.99
N GLY A 592 17.66 -19.27 7.91
CA GLY A 592 17.29 -17.97 8.50
C GLY A 592 16.40 -18.10 9.73
N SER A 593 16.33 -17.04 10.54
CA SER A 593 15.48 -16.94 11.75
C SER A 593 14.28 -16.01 11.55
N ASP A 594 14.05 -15.58 10.31
CA ASP A 594 12.92 -14.75 9.93
C ASP A 594 11.86 -15.68 9.33
N GLY A 595 10.89 -16.10 10.15
CA GLY A 595 9.80 -16.99 9.75
C GLY A 595 8.78 -16.33 8.82
N VAL A 596 8.06 -17.13 8.03
CA VAL A 596 6.93 -16.67 7.24
C VAL A 596 5.63 -17.04 7.95
N ASP A 597 4.70 -16.08 7.97
CA ASP A 597 3.35 -16.31 8.45
C ASP A 597 2.39 -16.21 7.25
N MET A 598 1.43 -17.12 7.22
CA MET A 598 0.44 -17.26 6.15
C MET A 598 -0.94 -17.44 6.76
N THR A 599 -2.01 -17.08 6.04
CA THR A 599 -3.36 -17.42 6.52
C THR A 599 -3.64 -18.92 6.39
N SER A 600 -4.26 -19.49 7.42
CA SER A 600 -4.89 -20.81 7.40
C SER A 600 -6.32 -20.72 6.87
N LYS A 601 -6.97 -21.87 6.66
CA LYS A 601 -8.38 -21.92 6.29
C LYS A 601 -9.33 -21.34 7.37
N GLU A 602 -8.93 -21.29 8.64
CA GLU A 602 -9.70 -20.68 9.75
C GLU A 602 -9.41 -19.20 9.95
N THR A 603 -8.25 -18.69 9.51
CA THR A 603 -7.77 -17.35 9.83
C THR A 603 -7.82 -16.36 8.68
N GLY A 604 -8.09 -16.81 7.45
CA GLY A 604 -8.28 -15.94 6.29
C GLY A 604 -8.34 -16.70 4.97
N THR A 605 -7.53 -16.27 4.00
CA THR A 605 -7.46 -16.94 2.69
C THR A 605 -6.74 -18.28 2.82
N ALA A 606 -7.51 -19.37 2.85
CA ALA A 606 -6.96 -20.73 2.82
C ALA A 606 -5.96 -20.89 1.66
N PRO A 607 -4.89 -21.67 1.82
CA PRO A 607 -4.05 -22.06 0.70
C PRO A 607 -4.89 -22.67 -0.44
N VAL A 608 -4.59 -22.31 -1.68
CA VAL A 608 -5.31 -22.81 -2.86
C VAL A 608 -4.34 -23.47 -3.83
N LEU A 609 -4.69 -24.64 -4.34
CA LEU A 609 -3.99 -25.28 -5.44
C LEU A 609 -4.76 -25.05 -6.74
N THR A 610 -4.15 -24.32 -7.67
CA THR A 610 -4.71 -24.11 -9.02
C THR A 610 -4.05 -25.05 -10.01
N VAL A 611 -4.84 -25.70 -10.85
CA VAL A 611 -4.37 -26.65 -11.87
C VAL A 611 -5.18 -26.51 -13.16
N ASP A 612 -4.48 -26.46 -14.29
CA ASP A 612 -5.11 -26.62 -15.60
C ASP A 612 -5.23 -28.12 -15.90
N ALA A 613 -6.47 -28.63 -15.94
CA ALA A 613 -6.75 -30.05 -16.14
C ALA A 613 -7.52 -30.32 -17.44
N ASP A 614 -7.10 -31.33 -18.21
CA ASP A 614 -7.88 -31.84 -19.35
C ASP A 614 -8.71 -33.05 -18.92
N CYS A 615 -10.00 -32.80 -18.71
CA CYS A 615 -10.98 -33.78 -18.25
C CYS A 615 -11.81 -34.39 -19.41
N GLY A 616 -11.27 -34.35 -20.64
CA GLY A 616 -11.91 -34.86 -21.85
C GLY A 616 -12.41 -36.31 -21.76
N GLY A 617 -13.73 -36.47 -21.85
CA GLY A 617 -14.40 -37.77 -21.85
C GLY A 617 -13.98 -38.66 -23.03
N SER A 618 -13.58 -39.88 -22.68
CA SER A 618 -13.50 -41.08 -23.54
C SER A 618 -13.58 -40.85 -25.05
N SER A 619 -12.44 -40.75 -25.72
CA SER A 619 -12.34 -41.23 -27.10
C SER A 619 -10.98 -41.89 -27.34
N SER A 620 -11.07 -43.14 -27.76
CA SER A 620 -9.97 -44.01 -28.14
C SER A 620 -9.23 -43.49 -29.37
N SER A 621 -7.91 -43.38 -29.30
CA SER A 621 -7.05 -43.61 -30.47
C SER A 621 -5.68 -44.12 -30.07
N SER A 622 -5.37 -45.29 -30.59
CA SER A 622 -4.16 -46.09 -30.45
C SER A 622 -2.97 -45.59 -31.28
N SER A 623 -1.75 -45.94 -30.80
CA SER A 623 -0.49 -46.18 -31.52
C SER A 623 0.32 -44.93 -31.95
N SER A 624 1.66 -44.85 -31.90
CA SER A 624 2.73 -45.87 -31.84
C SER A 624 4.13 -45.28 -31.51
N SER A 625 4.98 -46.16 -30.94
CA SER A 625 6.44 -46.36 -31.16
C SER A 625 7.51 -45.37 -30.66
N SER A 626 8.14 -45.77 -29.54
CA SER A 626 9.59 -46.01 -29.30
C SER A 626 10.67 -45.22 -30.07
N SER A 627 11.59 -44.60 -29.31
CA SER A 627 13.03 -44.71 -29.56
C SER A 627 13.85 -44.48 -28.29
N SER A 628 14.65 -45.48 -27.93
CA SER A 628 15.74 -45.44 -26.96
C SER A 628 16.89 -44.54 -27.42
N GLY A 629 17.42 -43.69 -26.54
CA GLY A 629 18.62 -42.89 -26.80
C GLY A 629 19.25 -42.36 -25.50
N SER A 630 20.31 -43.04 -25.09
CA SER A 630 21.42 -42.69 -24.18
C SER A 630 21.36 -41.41 -23.32
N SER A 631 21.53 -41.64 -22.01
CA SER A 631 21.81 -40.67 -20.96
C SER A 631 23.12 -39.89 -21.19
N SER A 632 23.00 -38.56 -21.22
CA SER A 632 24.07 -37.62 -20.86
C SER A 632 23.45 -36.60 -19.91
N GLY A 633 23.97 -36.51 -18.68
CA GLY A 633 23.39 -35.75 -17.58
C GLY A 633 23.05 -34.31 -17.96
N SER A 634 21.77 -33.98 -17.93
CA SER A 634 21.25 -32.65 -18.20
C SER A 634 21.00 -31.95 -16.88
N GLY A 635 21.96 -31.14 -16.42
CA GLY A 635 21.68 -30.21 -15.33
C GLY A 635 20.61 -29.20 -15.77
N THR A 636 19.69 -28.85 -14.87
CA THR A 636 18.69 -27.80 -15.11
C THR A 636 19.28 -26.44 -14.74
N SER A 637 19.04 -25.41 -15.56
CA SER A 637 19.38 -24.04 -15.19
C SER A 637 18.45 -23.58 -14.06
N GLN A 638 19.03 -23.17 -12.93
CA GLN A 638 18.30 -22.67 -11.76
C GLN A 638 18.79 -21.27 -11.40
N GLN A 639 17.88 -20.47 -10.84
CA GLN A 639 18.16 -19.12 -10.34
C GLN A 639 18.11 -19.13 -8.81
N PHE A 640 19.02 -18.39 -8.18
CA PHE A 640 19.14 -18.25 -6.74
C PHE A 640 19.29 -16.78 -6.37
N VAL A 641 18.75 -16.40 -5.21
CA VAL A 641 18.94 -15.08 -4.61
C VAL A 641 19.31 -15.30 -3.15
N GLN A 642 20.57 -15.06 -2.81
CA GLN A 642 21.09 -15.21 -1.45
C GLN A 642 21.19 -13.84 -0.80
N ALA A 643 20.54 -13.63 0.34
CA ALA A 643 20.82 -12.48 1.18
C ALA A 643 22.20 -12.62 1.84
N ALA A 644 22.82 -11.50 2.22
CA ALA A 644 24.04 -11.53 3.01
C ALA A 644 23.81 -12.32 4.32
N SER A 645 24.64 -13.32 4.57
CA SER A 645 24.66 -14.05 5.85
C SER A 645 25.30 -13.21 6.93
N ASP A 646 26.35 -12.47 6.56
CA ASP A 646 27.15 -11.60 7.40
C ASP A 646 27.44 -10.30 6.63
N ASP A 647 27.21 -9.14 7.23
CA ASP A 647 27.71 -7.85 6.76
C ASP A 647 28.12 -6.91 7.91
N VAL A 648 29.17 -6.12 7.69
CA VAL A 648 29.71 -5.21 8.71
C VAL A 648 30.64 -4.20 8.05
N PHE A 649 30.75 -2.99 8.60
CA PHE A 649 31.87 -2.11 8.23
C PHE A 649 32.92 -2.01 9.34
N VAL A 650 34.16 -1.71 8.95
CA VAL A 650 35.31 -1.55 9.85
C VAL A 650 36.08 -0.28 9.52
N GLY A 651 36.61 0.41 10.54
CA GLY A 651 37.29 1.70 10.40
C GLY A 651 38.70 1.74 10.99
N SER A 652 39.66 2.32 10.26
CA SER A 652 41.07 2.37 10.66
C SER A 652 41.36 3.22 11.91
N ALA A 653 40.61 4.32 12.10
CA ALA A 653 40.76 5.20 13.26
C ALA A 653 40.12 4.60 14.53
N GLN A 654 39.19 3.66 14.35
CA GLN A 654 38.51 2.94 15.43
C GLN A 654 38.83 1.45 15.36
N GLY A 655 40.14 1.15 15.35
CA GLY A 655 40.62 -0.15 14.88
C GLY A 655 40.14 -1.38 15.67
N ALA A 656 39.67 -1.20 16.90
CA ALA A 656 39.16 -2.27 17.77
C ALA A 656 37.62 -2.30 17.85
N SER A 657 36.92 -1.42 17.15
CA SER A 657 35.46 -1.36 17.13
C SER A 657 34.90 -2.26 16.02
N ASN A 658 33.75 -2.86 16.33
CA ASN A 658 32.88 -3.56 15.41
C ASN A 658 31.62 -2.71 15.23
N PHE A 659 31.11 -2.61 14.00
CA PHE A 659 29.96 -1.76 13.67
C PHE A 659 28.79 -2.56 13.07
N ASP A 660 28.69 -3.83 13.47
CA ASP A 660 27.49 -4.64 13.22
C ASP A 660 26.25 -3.94 13.82
N GLY A 661 25.15 -3.94 13.07
CA GLY A 661 23.89 -3.30 13.47
C GLY A 661 23.94 -1.77 13.57
N SER A 662 24.89 -1.11 12.91
CA SER A 662 24.92 0.35 12.85
C SER A 662 23.65 0.92 12.20
N SER A 663 23.08 1.99 12.78
CA SER A 663 21.92 2.70 12.20
C SER A 663 22.23 3.37 10.87
N ASP A 664 23.52 3.60 10.58
CA ASP A 664 23.99 4.22 9.35
C ASP A 664 24.16 3.17 8.21
N GLY A 665 23.90 1.88 8.50
CA GLY A 665 24.07 0.78 7.57
C GLY A 665 25.53 0.42 7.33
N LEU A 666 25.88 0.10 6.09
CA LEU A 666 27.21 -0.29 5.64
C LEU A 666 27.93 0.90 5.00
N LEU A 667 29.13 1.20 5.51
CA LEU A 667 29.92 2.34 5.08
C LEU A 667 31.23 1.90 4.40
N ALA A 668 31.61 2.60 3.32
CA ALA A 668 32.93 2.48 2.73
C ALA A 668 33.48 3.84 2.28
N ASP A 669 34.73 4.15 2.65
CA ASP A 669 35.40 5.41 2.31
C ASP A 669 36.92 5.27 2.33
N GLY A 670 37.62 6.08 1.55
CA GLY A 670 39.08 6.11 1.50
C GLY A 670 39.73 6.88 2.65
N SER A 671 39.03 7.85 3.27
CA SER A 671 39.42 8.46 4.55
C SER A 671 38.42 9.54 4.99
N ASP A 672 37.83 9.39 6.17
CA ASP A 672 37.12 10.48 6.86
C ASP A 672 37.81 10.90 8.16
N ARG A 673 37.25 11.90 8.88
CA ARG A 673 37.81 12.38 10.16
C ARG A 673 37.44 11.53 11.38
N GLN A 674 36.43 10.67 11.28
CA GLN A 674 35.77 10.02 12.42
C GLN A 674 36.11 8.53 12.54
N TYR A 675 36.18 7.84 11.41
CA TYR A 675 36.45 6.41 11.27
C TYR A 675 37.74 6.13 10.48
N GLY A 676 38.28 7.13 9.78
CA GLY A 676 39.48 6.95 8.98
C GLY A 676 39.15 6.25 7.66
N GLU A 677 39.95 5.26 7.27
CA GLU A 677 39.64 4.42 6.12
C GLU A 677 38.59 3.38 6.50
N LEU A 678 37.54 3.24 5.68
CA LEU A 678 36.35 2.44 5.96
C LEU A 678 36.19 1.34 4.90
N TYR A 679 36.07 0.10 5.34
CA TYR A 679 35.73 -1.04 4.49
C TYR A 679 34.42 -1.66 4.92
N THR A 680 33.59 -2.02 3.95
CA THR A 680 32.44 -2.92 4.17
C THR A 680 32.87 -4.34 3.88
N LEU A 681 32.54 -5.30 4.74
CA LEU A 681 32.70 -6.72 4.52
C LEU A 681 31.32 -7.35 4.34
N VAL A 682 31.17 -8.25 3.37
CA VAL A 682 29.91 -8.95 3.06
C VAL A 682 30.17 -10.42 2.79
N LYS A 683 29.37 -11.32 3.34
CA LYS A 683 29.45 -12.76 3.12
C LYS A 683 28.06 -13.31 2.81
N PHE A 684 28.01 -14.37 2.00
CA PHE A 684 26.78 -15.05 1.61
C PHE A 684 26.83 -16.51 2.02
N ASP A 685 25.70 -17.06 2.47
CA ASP A 685 25.53 -18.50 2.59
C ASP A 685 25.27 -19.09 1.20
N LEU A 686 26.05 -20.11 0.81
CA LEU A 686 25.93 -20.79 -0.48
C LEU A 686 25.28 -22.17 -0.35
N THR A 687 24.67 -22.45 0.79
CA THR A 687 23.90 -23.67 1.01
C THR A 687 22.81 -23.81 -0.06
N GLY A 688 22.73 -24.99 -0.70
CA GLY A 688 21.83 -25.29 -1.81
C GLY A 688 22.43 -25.08 -3.21
N ILE A 689 23.64 -24.52 -3.32
CA ILE A 689 24.31 -24.19 -4.58
C ILE A 689 25.60 -25.01 -4.79
N GLU A 690 25.95 -25.87 -3.83
CA GLU A 690 27.23 -26.59 -3.76
C GLU A 690 27.46 -27.57 -4.90
N ASN A 691 26.37 -28.07 -5.47
CA ASN A 691 26.41 -29.02 -6.60
C ASN A 691 26.19 -28.33 -7.95
N CYS A 692 25.96 -27.02 -7.98
CA CYS A 692 25.77 -26.27 -9.21
C CYS A 692 27.10 -25.94 -9.88
N SER A 693 27.09 -25.84 -11.20
CA SER A 693 28.25 -25.53 -12.03
C SER A 693 27.84 -24.67 -13.22
N SER A 694 28.82 -24.18 -13.98
CA SER A 694 28.56 -23.41 -15.21
C SER A 694 27.63 -22.21 -14.96
N PHE A 695 27.97 -21.36 -13.98
CA PHE A 695 27.18 -20.18 -13.69
C PHE A 695 27.12 -19.27 -14.92
N THR A 696 25.92 -18.77 -15.22
CA THR A 696 25.62 -17.82 -16.30
C THR A 696 25.27 -16.43 -15.76
N GLN A 697 25.10 -16.30 -14.44
CA GLN A 697 24.90 -15.03 -13.75
C GLN A 697 25.53 -15.11 -12.36
N ALA A 698 26.25 -14.07 -11.98
CA ALA A 698 26.61 -13.79 -10.60
C ALA A 698 26.61 -12.27 -10.39
N GLN A 699 25.58 -11.74 -9.74
CA GLN A 699 25.40 -10.30 -9.53
C GLN A 699 25.29 -9.98 -8.04
N LEU A 700 26.12 -9.06 -7.58
CA LEU A 700 25.99 -8.44 -6.27
C LEU A 700 25.06 -7.23 -6.39
N GLU A 701 23.97 -7.23 -5.63
CA GLU A 701 23.04 -6.12 -5.49
C GLU A 701 23.34 -5.35 -4.21
N LEU A 702 23.54 -4.04 -4.32
CA LEU A 702 23.75 -3.12 -3.20
C LEU A 702 22.73 -1.98 -3.29
N ASN A 703 22.03 -1.70 -2.20
CA ASN A 703 21.12 -0.55 -2.15
C ASN A 703 21.80 0.64 -1.48
N VAL A 704 22.12 1.64 -2.30
CA VAL A 704 22.90 2.84 -1.91
C VAL A 704 21.96 3.89 -1.32
N THR A 705 22.24 4.32 -0.10
CA THR A 705 21.47 5.33 0.66
C THR A 705 22.10 6.71 0.58
N ASP A 706 23.44 6.79 0.51
CA ASP A 706 24.18 8.00 0.14
C ASP A 706 25.17 7.72 -0.98
N ARG A 707 25.11 8.54 -2.02
CA ARG A 707 25.80 8.34 -3.28
C ARG A 707 27.22 8.90 -3.24
N SER A 708 28.12 8.33 -4.03
CA SER A 708 29.49 8.82 -4.17
C SER A 708 29.92 8.98 -5.62
N GLY A 709 30.70 10.04 -5.88
CA GLY A 709 31.38 10.25 -7.15
C GLY A 709 32.66 9.43 -7.31
N ASN A 710 33.09 8.73 -6.25
CA ASN A 710 34.32 7.92 -6.25
C ASN A 710 34.07 6.52 -6.84
N THR A 711 35.15 5.86 -7.25
CA THR A 711 35.12 4.46 -7.68
C THR A 711 35.39 3.54 -6.49
N TYR A 712 34.56 2.52 -6.34
CA TYR A 712 34.66 1.50 -5.31
C TYR A 712 35.03 0.16 -5.93
N GLY A 713 36.01 -0.50 -5.36
CA GLY A 713 36.40 -1.85 -5.73
C GLY A 713 35.66 -2.88 -4.90
N ILE A 714 35.26 -3.97 -5.55
CA ILE A 714 34.80 -5.19 -4.87
C ILE A 714 35.98 -6.16 -4.87
N TYR A 715 36.45 -6.53 -3.69
CA TYR A 715 37.62 -7.38 -3.49
C TYR A 715 37.20 -8.70 -2.83
N ARG A 716 37.89 -9.78 -3.16
CA ARG A 716 37.80 -11.00 -2.36
C ARG A 716 38.50 -10.78 -1.03
N ALA A 717 37.90 -11.17 0.10
CA ALA A 717 38.60 -11.11 1.39
C ALA A 717 39.73 -12.16 1.44
N THR A 718 40.90 -11.79 1.95
CA THR A 718 42.08 -12.69 2.00
C THR A 718 41.98 -13.78 3.08
N ALA A 719 41.14 -13.58 4.09
CA ALA A 719 40.90 -14.50 5.19
C ALA A 719 39.41 -14.53 5.55
N GLY A 720 38.96 -15.60 6.21
CA GLY A 720 37.62 -15.67 6.79
C GLY A 720 37.49 -14.73 7.98
N TRP A 721 36.28 -14.23 8.19
CA TRP A 721 35.89 -13.34 9.28
C TRP A 721 34.48 -13.70 9.74
N GLN A 722 34.07 -13.16 10.89
CA GLN A 722 32.75 -13.37 11.49
C GLN A 722 32.17 -11.99 11.84
N GLU A 723 30.90 -11.77 11.50
CA GLU A 723 30.17 -10.50 11.67
C GLU A 723 30.37 -9.90 13.06
N GLU A 724 30.05 -10.68 14.09
CA GLU A 724 30.06 -10.32 15.53
C GLU A 724 31.43 -9.93 16.11
N SER A 725 32.54 -10.17 15.40
CA SER A 725 33.90 -9.93 15.90
C SER A 725 34.84 -9.25 14.91
N ALA A 726 34.34 -8.90 13.72
CA ALA A 726 35.11 -8.20 12.71
C ALA A 726 35.41 -6.77 13.16
N THR A 727 36.68 -6.44 13.26
CA THR A 727 37.20 -5.11 13.55
C THR A 727 38.34 -4.87 12.57
N TRP A 728 38.70 -3.60 12.33
CA TRP A 728 39.82 -3.30 11.43
C TRP A 728 41.10 -4.05 11.84
N ASN A 729 41.38 -4.17 13.14
CA ASN A 729 42.54 -4.89 13.65
C ASN A 729 42.40 -6.41 13.50
N SER A 730 41.21 -6.99 13.73
CA SER A 730 41.02 -8.45 13.67
C SER A 730 41.04 -9.00 12.25
N VAL A 731 40.62 -8.19 11.26
CA VAL A 731 40.70 -8.57 9.83
C VAL A 731 42.07 -8.24 9.20
N GLY A 732 42.98 -7.62 9.94
CA GLY A 732 44.34 -7.29 9.47
C GLY A 732 44.45 -5.97 8.70
N GLY A 733 43.48 -5.08 8.83
CA GLY A 733 43.42 -3.78 8.16
C GLY A 733 43.41 -3.92 6.64
N SER A 734 44.22 -3.11 5.94
CA SER A 734 44.34 -3.14 4.47
C SER A 734 44.81 -4.50 3.89
N VAL A 735 45.29 -5.43 4.72
CA VAL A 735 45.69 -6.79 4.30
C VAL A 735 44.45 -7.66 3.96
N ILE A 736 43.25 -7.29 4.42
CA ILE A 736 42.01 -8.02 4.09
C ILE A 736 41.64 -7.89 2.61
N LEU A 737 42.11 -6.84 1.92
CA LEU A 737 41.88 -6.61 0.49
C LEU A 737 42.68 -7.61 -0.35
N GLY A 738 42.00 -8.60 -0.89
CA GLY A 738 42.58 -9.57 -1.81
C GLY A 738 42.55 -9.11 -3.26
N SER A 739 42.36 -10.06 -4.18
CA SER A 739 42.20 -9.76 -5.61
C SER A 739 40.93 -8.96 -5.84
N GLN A 740 41.04 -7.86 -6.59
CA GLN A 740 39.87 -7.11 -7.06
C GLN A 740 39.08 -7.97 -8.06
N LEU A 741 37.77 -8.04 -7.86
CA LEU A 741 36.81 -8.82 -8.65
C LEU A 741 36.04 -7.93 -9.62
N ALA A 742 35.62 -6.76 -9.15
CA ALA A 742 34.87 -5.77 -9.91
C ALA A 742 35.10 -4.36 -9.37
N SER A 743 34.50 -3.36 -10.03
CA SER A 743 34.41 -1.98 -9.53
C SER A 743 33.10 -1.35 -9.96
N PHE A 744 32.60 -0.41 -9.18
CA PHE A 744 31.40 0.36 -9.50
C PHE A 744 31.53 1.81 -9.02
N VAL A 745 30.68 2.69 -9.57
CA VAL A 745 30.57 4.09 -9.16
C VAL A 745 29.12 4.32 -8.72
N PRO A 746 28.85 4.50 -7.41
CA PRO A 746 27.50 4.68 -6.89
C PRO A 746 27.00 6.12 -7.14
N SER A 747 26.77 6.49 -8.40
CA SER A 747 26.44 7.88 -8.79
C SER A 747 25.02 8.34 -8.45
N SER A 748 24.18 7.44 -7.95
CA SER A 748 22.78 7.66 -7.55
C SER A 748 22.43 6.79 -6.33
N THR A 749 21.38 7.13 -5.59
CA THR A 749 20.80 6.28 -4.55
C THR A 749 19.88 5.21 -5.16
N GLY A 750 19.59 4.13 -4.41
CA GLY A 750 18.80 2.97 -4.84
C GLY A 750 19.64 1.74 -5.18
N SER A 751 19.04 0.73 -5.83
CA SER A 751 19.68 -0.55 -6.14
C SER A 751 20.73 -0.44 -7.25
N HIS A 752 21.93 -0.96 -6.98
CA HIS A 752 23.05 -1.09 -7.91
C HIS A 752 23.43 -2.56 -8.06
N GLN A 753 23.56 -3.01 -9.32
CA GLN A 753 23.93 -4.38 -9.65
C GLN A 753 25.37 -4.41 -10.17
N ILE A 754 26.23 -5.19 -9.51
CA ILE A 754 27.64 -5.36 -9.86
C ILE A 754 27.85 -6.78 -10.36
N ASP A 755 28.30 -6.92 -11.61
CA ASP A 755 28.60 -8.21 -12.21
C ASP A 755 29.90 -8.79 -11.64
N LEU A 756 29.80 -9.99 -11.05
CA LEU A 756 30.90 -10.77 -10.50
C LEU A 756 31.16 -12.05 -11.31
N LEU A 757 30.39 -12.31 -12.37
CA LEU A 757 30.46 -13.58 -13.11
C LEU A 757 31.85 -13.83 -13.69
N ALA A 758 32.43 -12.80 -14.32
CA ALA A 758 33.75 -12.91 -14.95
C ALA A 758 34.90 -13.15 -13.96
N SER A 759 34.68 -12.91 -12.66
CA SER A 759 35.72 -13.10 -11.65
C SER A 759 35.84 -14.55 -11.16
N GLY A 760 34.87 -15.42 -11.49
CA GLY A 760 34.84 -16.82 -11.01
C GLY A 760 34.77 -16.94 -9.48
N ILE A 761 34.21 -15.92 -8.81
CA ILE A 761 34.23 -15.86 -7.34
C ILE A 761 33.31 -16.91 -6.72
N VAL A 762 32.20 -17.22 -7.38
CA VAL A 762 31.20 -18.19 -6.91
C VAL A 762 31.83 -19.59 -6.84
N GLU A 763 32.51 -20.03 -7.90
CA GLU A 763 33.23 -21.31 -7.93
C GLU A 763 34.34 -21.36 -6.88
N THR A 764 34.99 -20.22 -6.61
CA THR A 764 36.00 -20.12 -5.56
C THR A 764 35.38 -20.29 -4.17
N TRP A 765 34.22 -19.70 -3.92
CA TRP A 765 33.52 -19.80 -2.64
C TRP A 765 32.88 -21.16 -2.37
N LEU A 766 32.45 -21.88 -3.40
CA LEU A 766 32.01 -23.27 -3.26
C LEU A 766 33.11 -24.18 -2.68
N GLY A 767 34.38 -23.81 -2.85
CA GLY A 767 35.50 -24.46 -2.17
C GLY A 767 35.89 -23.82 -0.83
N ASN A 768 36.08 -22.49 -0.80
CA ASN A 768 36.46 -21.75 0.41
C ASN A 768 35.91 -20.31 0.38
N ASN A 769 34.81 -20.09 1.09
CA ASN A 769 34.12 -18.81 1.15
C ASN A 769 34.72 -17.85 2.19
N THR A 770 35.46 -16.86 1.71
CA THR A 770 36.05 -15.79 2.53
C THR A 770 35.26 -14.47 2.49
N GLY A 771 34.18 -14.39 1.71
CA GLY A 771 33.39 -13.16 1.53
C GLY A 771 34.08 -12.10 0.66
N LEU A 772 33.46 -10.92 0.65
CA LEU A 772 33.84 -9.72 -0.11
C LEU A 772 34.28 -8.59 0.83
N VAL A 773 35.05 -7.67 0.27
CA VAL A 773 35.38 -6.38 0.86
C VAL A 773 35.08 -5.30 -0.16
N ILE A 774 34.32 -4.27 0.22
CA ILE A 774 34.05 -3.07 -0.56
C ILE A 774 34.92 -1.95 0.00
N ALA A 775 35.73 -1.37 -0.87
CA ALA A 775 36.67 -0.31 -0.48
C ALA A 775 36.77 0.77 -1.56
N SER A 776 36.95 2.01 -1.13
CA SER A 776 37.22 3.13 -2.04
C SER A 776 38.56 2.91 -2.75
N GLN A 777 38.58 3.11 -4.08
CA GLN A 777 39.83 3.06 -4.85
C GLN A 777 40.53 4.43 -4.88
N SER A 778 39.80 5.50 -4.62
CA SER A 778 40.30 6.87 -4.61
C SER A 778 39.30 7.83 -3.98
N GLY A 779 39.77 8.88 -3.32
CA GLY A 779 38.93 9.94 -2.78
C GLY A 779 38.45 9.68 -1.35
N SER A 780 37.87 10.71 -0.75
CA SER A 780 37.46 10.77 0.67
C SER A 780 35.95 11.03 0.83
N ASN A 781 35.17 10.72 -0.20
CA ASN A 781 33.71 10.86 -0.16
C ASN A 781 33.16 9.44 -0.06
N GLY A 782 32.62 9.09 1.11
CA GLY A 782 32.07 7.79 1.41
C GLY A 782 30.84 7.41 0.57
N VAL A 783 30.52 6.12 0.57
CA VAL A 783 29.26 5.57 0.09
C VAL A 783 28.60 4.87 1.27
N ASP A 784 27.29 5.08 1.38
CA ASP A 784 26.47 4.48 2.42
C ASP A 784 25.48 3.52 1.74
N MET A 785 25.31 2.35 2.32
CA MET A 785 24.47 1.28 1.80
C MET A 785 23.62 0.69 2.93
N THR A 786 22.46 0.13 2.61
CA THR A 786 21.68 -0.61 3.60
C THR A 786 22.37 -1.90 4.02
N SER A 787 22.35 -2.21 5.31
CA SER A 787 22.78 -3.49 5.90
C SER A 787 21.60 -4.46 6.02
N LYS A 788 21.90 -5.72 6.32
CA LYS A 788 20.93 -6.74 6.72
C LYS A 788 19.97 -6.26 7.82
N GLU A 789 20.48 -5.57 8.85
CA GLU A 789 19.69 -5.07 9.98
C GLU A 789 18.78 -3.90 9.61
N THR A 790 19.06 -3.20 8.49
CA THR A 790 18.20 -2.12 7.98
C THR A 790 17.06 -2.61 7.09
N GLY A 791 16.94 -3.93 6.88
CA GLY A 791 15.85 -4.56 6.14
C GLY A 791 16.00 -4.56 4.61
N GLN A 792 17.14 -4.10 4.08
CA GLN A 792 17.47 -4.08 2.64
C GLN A 792 18.97 -4.39 2.39
N GLY A 793 19.53 -5.40 3.07
CA GLY A 793 20.95 -5.74 2.96
C GLY A 793 21.43 -6.21 1.58
N PRO A 794 22.73 -6.40 1.37
CA PRO A 794 23.29 -6.89 0.11
C PRO A 794 22.69 -8.23 -0.34
N LEU A 795 22.46 -8.40 -1.64
CA LEU A 795 21.98 -9.66 -2.22
C LEU A 795 22.98 -10.21 -3.26
N LEU A 796 23.06 -11.52 -3.38
CA LEU A 796 23.79 -12.23 -4.42
C LEU A 796 22.81 -13.01 -5.31
N ARG A 797 22.69 -12.61 -6.57
CA ARG A 797 21.84 -13.26 -7.57
C ARG A 797 22.67 -14.17 -8.45
N LEU A 798 22.34 -15.45 -8.46
CA LEU A 798 23.07 -16.48 -9.21
C LEU A 798 22.15 -17.17 -10.21
N GLN A 799 22.73 -17.60 -11.33
CA GLN A 799 22.09 -18.55 -12.23
C GLN A 799 23.13 -19.58 -12.66
N GLY A 800 22.84 -20.87 -12.54
CA GLY A 800 23.79 -21.94 -12.88
C GLY A 800 23.10 -23.26 -13.23
N LEU A 801 23.88 -24.20 -13.78
CA LEU A 801 23.42 -25.56 -14.09
C LEU A 801 23.62 -26.46 -12.87
N CYS A 802 22.51 -26.92 -12.30
CA CYS A 802 22.51 -27.81 -11.16
C CYS A 802 22.05 -29.22 -11.59
N PRO A 803 22.64 -30.30 -11.06
CA PRO A 803 22.19 -31.66 -11.33
C PRO A 803 20.68 -31.77 -11.08
N SER A 804 19.95 -32.31 -12.05
CA SER A 804 18.58 -32.75 -11.86
C SER A 804 18.62 -33.98 -10.94
N ASN A 805 18.12 -33.84 -9.71
CA ASN A 805 17.95 -34.97 -8.80
C ASN A 805 16.89 -35.94 -9.33
#